data_AF-A0AAU2DBL1-F1
#
_entry.id   AF-A0AAU2DBL1-F1
#
_cell.length_a   1.000
_cell.length_b   1.000
_cell.length_c   1.000
_cell.angle_alpha   90.00
_cell.angle_beta   90.00
_cell.angle_gamma   90.00
#
_symmetry.space_group_name_H-M   'P 1'
#
loop_
_entity.id
_entity.type
_entity.pdbx_description
1 polymer ?
#
loop_
_entity_poly.entity_id
_entity_poly.type
_entity_poly.pdbx_seq_one_letter_code
_entity_poly.pdbx_strand_id
1 'polypeptide(L)'
;MRRRNRPANRNAGLDHPHRRRTTAGSGPLTTRPLARSLAPLPEESLPGLLLRLAYRLDRSPARIAALCGLSRHQHRLPSEYLITLPAESSAALAATASLRRGEADALTLSAMAASYPPLATAPLGGSRNMASARRTWAFNLSSRYCPNCLAGDGSIIQNAYGGPWKLRWHIPVSFACTAHGRLLEHGCPQCGGHPNRPSNTERQGLITQRTIAGLHPAQCRHHLAPDPVGASVGTPLCAARLDETACVAVHPDSDLVMMLALQRRIDRHLTPTKHSHATSDNYSVPEQHFFSDLIAAAQLVRLSWPDSARFAPSSGVADLIARHVATWTTLREIRSPGRRVRDAWAAPQGPAECGALLLAADTLLGDRGQDGPALRERIQPLATAAFTRNEANTGATFRRMDVSPDLSRALAQRSLGFNRAGGHHHVRQHVPSRHCHFGIEHIPALVPETWIGAHFGDLTSLWDPGDVWKPRHLRRVVSLKLVEMAGGGTWPQCAVVLGIPWVTAQRSLTVLNRSLLPGGQWPLLDTAVEIVAQELDAAALHVDFAARRRTLSTWQIPVEDLAALTAGLVRLANAESSLTRTTATALVWARVTQGDHLHSPSVEALREHPPQAQAADGPRDPDRDRAELVHDSRLAAALPSGDRCGGRPGRGRLRRGTHLPGP
;
A
#
# COMPACT_ATOMS: atom_id res chain seq x y z
N MET A 1 -27.94 -4.58 45.95
CA MET A 1 -28.67 -3.37 46.41
C MET A 1 -28.85 -2.37 45.27
N ARG A 2 -29.93 -1.57 45.30
CA ARG A 2 -30.21 -0.36 44.48
C ARG A 2 -30.24 -0.51 42.94
N ARG A 3 -31.36 -1.07 42.45
CA ARG A 3 -31.99 -0.59 41.19
C ARG A 3 -32.35 0.90 41.33
N ARG A 4 -32.35 1.67 40.24
CA ARG A 4 -32.95 3.03 40.20
C ARG A 4 -34.18 3.04 39.31
N ASN A 5 -35.32 3.42 39.90
CA ASN A 5 -36.61 3.55 39.22
C ASN A 5 -36.62 4.75 38.26
N ARG A 6 -37.47 4.67 37.24
CA ARG A 6 -38.10 5.85 36.60
C ARG A 6 -39.61 5.72 36.76
N PRO A 7 -40.34 6.80 37.10
CA PRO A 7 -41.76 6.73 37.41
C PRO A 7 -42.63 6.73 36.15
N ALA A 8 -43.82 6.15 36.27
CA ALA A 8 -44.94 6.43 35.38
C ALA A 8 -45.79 7.57 35.99
N ASN A 9 -46.44 8.38 35.15
CA ASN A 9 -47.73 8.98 35.53
C ASN A 9 -48.63 9.31 34.32
N ARG A 10 -49.95 9.37 34.59
CA ARG A 10 -51.05 9.82 33.70
C ARG A 10 -51.47 11.26 34.06
N ASN A 11 -52.40 11.96 33.41
CA ASN A 11 -53.22 11.72 32.20
C ASN A 11 -52.73 12.69 31.07
N ALA A 12 -53.40 13.04 29.97
CA ALA A 12 -54.74 12.81 29.40
C ALA A 12 -54.60 12.84 27.84
N GLY A 13 -55.61 12.75 26.97
CA GLY A 13 -57.07 12.71 27.11
C GLY A 13 -57.77 13.82 26.29
N LEU A 14 -57.56 13.85 24.97
CA LEU A 14 -58.40 14.58 24.01
C LEU A 14 -58.50 13.76 22.71
N ASP A 15 -59.71 13.32 22.36
CA ASP A 15 -60.03 12.61 21.14
C ASP A 15 -59.89 13.51 19.89
N HIS A 16 -59.40 12.94 18.79
CA HIS A 16 -59.80 13.32 17.42
C HIS A 16 -59.55 12.13 16.46
N PRO A 17 -60.32 12.00 15.37
CA PRO A 17 -60.81 10.69 14.92
C PRO A 17 -59.83 9.85 14.09
N HIS A 18 -60.08 8.54 14.11
CA HIS A 18 -59.38 7.51 13.34
C HIS A 18 -59.27 7.82 11.83
N ARG A 19 -58.16 8.40 11.39
CA ARG A 19 -57.80 8.38 9.96
C ARG A 19 -57.27 6.99 9.61
N ARG A 20 -58.10 6.21 8.90
CA ARG A 20 -57.79 4.84 8.46
C ARG A 20 -56.38 4.76 7.87
N ARG A 21 -55.59 3.83 8.40
CA ARG A 21 -54.24 3.49 7.92
C ARG A 21 -54.36 2.77 6.59
N THR A 22 -54.47 3.52 5.49
CA THR A 22 -54.43 2.95 4.15
C THR A 22 -53.05 2.31 3.92
N THR A 23 -53.03 0.99 3.92
CA THR A 23 -51.96 0.18 3.33
C THR A 23 -51.91 0.46 1.84
N ALA A 24 -51.16 1.49 1.44
CA ALA A 24 -50.84 1.74 0.05
C ALA A 24 -50.01 0.55 -0.46
N GLY A 25 -50.66 -0.34 -1.20
CA GLY A 25 -50.03 -1.53 -1.76
C GLY A 25 -48.85 -1.14 -2.66
N SER A 26 -47.70 -1.76 -2.42
CA SER A 26 -46.52 -1.62 -3.26
C SER A 26 -46.69 -2.39 -4.57
N GLY A 27 -47.60 -1.93 -5.41
CA GLY A 27 -47.59 -2.30 -6.83
C GLY A 27 -46.34 -1.72 -7.51
N PRO A 28 -45.84 -2.35 -8.58
CA PRO A 28 -44.70 -1.81 -9.33
C PRO A 28 -45.08 -0.43 -9.88
N LEU A 29 -44.36 0.60 -9.44
CA LEU A 29 -44.49 1.94 -10.01
C LEU A 29 -44.10 1.86 -11.49
N THR A 30 -45.08 1.95 -12.39
CA THR A 30 -44.83 2.07 -13.83
C THR A 30 -44.07 3.36 -14.09
N THR A 31 -42.74 3.26 -14.22
CA THR A 31 -41.83 4.38 -14.47
C THR A 31 -42.08 4.93 -15.87
N ARG A 32 -42.94 5.96 -15.97
CA ARG A 32 -43.16 6.68 -17.22
C ARG A 32 -41.86 7.41 -17.62
N PRO A 33 -41.40 7.27 -18.88
CA PRO A 33 -40.25 8.02 -19.38
C PRO A 33 -40.41 9.54 -19.27
N LEU A 34 -39.28 10.24 -19.14
CA LEU A 34 -39.24 11.70 -19.21
C LEU A 34 -39.58 12.18 -20.63
N ALA A 35 -40.55 13.08 -20.75
CA ALA A 35 -41.08 13.55 -22.04
C ALA A 35 -40.05 14.21 -22.98
N ARG A 36 -38.88 14.62 -22.48
CA ARG A 36 -37.78 15.21 -23.26
C ARG A 36 -36.41 14.75 -22.75
N SER A 37 -36.15 13.44 -22.80
CA SER A 37 -34.84 12.91 -22.38
C SER A 37 -33.69 13.32 -23.32
N LEU A 38 -32.46 13.19 -22.84
CA LEU A 38 -31.20 13.43 -23.55
C LEU A 38 -30.39 12.15 -23.63
N ALA A 39 -29.78 11.88 -24.78
CA ALA A 39 -28.74 10.86 -24.87
C ALA A 39 -27.51 11.31 -24.05
N PRO A 40 -26.86 10.38 -23.31
CA PRO A 40 -25.57 10.64 -22.69
C PRO A 40 -24.53 11.07 -23.73
N LEU A 41 -23.73 12.07 -23.39
CA LEU A 41 -22.57 12.44 -24.19
C LEU A 41 -21.39 11.47 -23.94
N PRO A 42 -20.40 11.38 -24.85
CA PRO A 42 -19.23 10.53 -24.65
C PRO A 42 -18.52 10.82 -23.32
N GLU A 43 -18.37 9.78 -22.51
CA GLU A 43 -17.80 9.83 -21.16
C GLU A 43 -18.55 10.75 -20.17
N GLU A 44 -19.81 11.08 -20.40
CA GLU A 44 -20.57 11.91 -19.47
C GLU A 44 -20.70 11.27 -18.08
N SER A 45 -20.51 12.05 -17.03
CA SER A 45 -20.76 11.60 -15.66
C SER A 45 -22.24 11.69 -15.30
N LEU A 46 -22.70 10.81 -14.40
CA LEU A 46 -24.07 10.84 -13.87
C LEU A 46 -24.52 12.24 -13.38
N PRO A 47 -23.70 13.02 -12.64
CA PRO A 47 -24.05 14.40 -12.29
C PRO A 47 -24.23 15.30 -13.51
N GLY A 48 -23.38 15.17 -14.54
CA GLY A 48 -23.46 15.94 -15.79
C GLY A 48 -24.79 15.75 -16.52
N LEU A 49 -25.18 14.50 -16.77
CA LEU A 49 -26.45 14.16 -17.41
C LEU A 49 -27.65 14.69 -16.59
N LEU A 50 -27.60 14.54 -15.26
CA LEU A 50 -28.68 15.03 -14.39
C LEU A 50 -28.81 16.55 -14.40
N LEU A 51 -27.70 17.30 -14.49
CA LEU A 51 -27.73 18.76 -14.67
C LEU A 51 -28.37 19.16 -16.01
N ARG A 52 -28.00 18.48 -17.11
CA ARG A 52 -28.54 18.76 -18.45
C ARG A 52 -30.01 18.40 -18.58
N LEU A 53 -30.44 17.26 -18.05
CA LEU A 53 -31.85 16.89 -17.96
C LEU A 53 -32.66 17.85 -17.08
N ALA A 54 -32.09 18.29 -15.95
CA ALA A 54 -32.74 19.25 -15.05
C ALA A 54 -32.99 20.60 -15.73
N TYR A 55 -31.97 21.14 -16.41
CA TYR A 55 -32.08 22.38 -17.16
C TYR A 55 -33.06 22.26 -18.34
N ARG A 56 -32.97 21.18 -19.14
CA ARG A 56 -33.89 20.94 -20.29
C ARG A 56 -35.36 20.80 -19.91
N LEU A 57 -35.64 20.28 -18.71
CA LEU A 57 -37.00 20.04 -18.21
C LEU A 57 -37.53 21.16 -17.29
N ASP A 58 -36.74 22.20 -17.07
CA ASP A 58 -36.97 23.26 -16.07
C ASP A 58 -37.36 22.70 -14.68
N ARG A 59 -36.49 21.84 -14.16
CA ARG A 59 -36.62 21.22 -12.83
C ARG A 59 -35.30 21.26 -12.09
N SER A 60 -35.34 21.06 -10.78
CA SER A 60 -34.12 20.92 -10.00
C SER A 60 -33.45 19.55 -10.22
N PRO A 61 -32.11 19.44 -10.17
CA PRO A 61 -31.41 18.15 -10.23
C PRO A 61 -31.90 17.13 -9.20
N ALA A 62 -32.28 17.60 -8.01
CA ALA A 62 -32.94 16.83 -6.95
C ALA A 62 -34.24 16.17 -7.42
N ARG A 63 -35.07 16.90 -8.20
CA ARG A 63 -36.33 16.37 -8.72
C ARG A 63 -36.11 15.35 -9.83
N ILE A 64 -35.16 15.60 -10.74
CA ILE A 64 -34.81 14.62 -11.79
C ILE A 64 -34.23 13.35 -11.16
N ALA A 65 -33.29 13.47 -10.22
CA ALA A 65 -32.75 12.32 -9.49
C ALA A 65 -33.84 11.52 -8.76
N ALA A 66 -34.87 12.17 -8.22
CA ALA A 66 -36.01 11.49 -7.59
C ALA A 66 -36.90 10.75 -8.60
N LEU A 67 -37.13 11.32 -9.80
CA LEU A 67 -37.87 10.66 -10.87
C LEU A 67 -37.12 9.44 -11.44
N CYS A 68 -35.79 9.51 -11.52
CA CYS A 68 -34.94 8.40 -11.98
C CYS A 68 -34.66 7.33 -10.90
N GLY A 69 -35.32 7.36 -9.74
CA GLY A 69 -35.08 6.40 -8.64
C GLY A 69 -33.72 6.55 -7.94
N LEU A 70 -32.97 7.61 -8.23
CA LEU A 70 -31.62 7.85 -7.70
C LEU A 70 -31.60 8.60 -6.36
N SER A 71 -32.74 9.06 -5.87
CA SER A 71 -32.82 9.92 -4.69
C SER A 71 -33.17 9.15 -3.43
N ARG A 72 -32.32 9.27 -2.40
CA ARG A 72 -32.63 8.81 -1.03
C ARG A 72 -33.16 9.97 -0.17
N HIS A 73 -33.51 9.69 1.08
CA HIS A 73 -34.08 10.64 2.05
C HIS A 73 -33.50 12.07 1.94
N GLN A 74 -34.38 13.08 1.95
CA GLN A 74 -34.06 14.51 1.79
C GLN A 74 -33.42 14.86 0.44
N HIS A 75 -33.96 14.27 -0.63
CA HIS A 75 -33.57 14.52 -2.02
C HIS A 75 -32.07 14.37 -2.31
N ARG A 76 -31.39 13.42 -1.65
CA ARG A 76 -29.94 13.25 -1.75
C ARG A 76 -29.59 12.30 -2.89
N LEU A 77 -28.59 12.70 -3.69
CA LEU A 77 -27.93 11.85 -4.67
C LEU A 77 -26.63 11.30 -4.05
N PRO A 78 -26.59 10.04 -3.58
CA PRO A 78 -25.49 9.52 -2.78
C PRO A 78 -24.15 9.50 -3.53
N SER A 79 -23.06 9.79 -2.82
CA SER A 79 -21.70 9.83 -3.39
C SER A 79 -21.25 8.51 -4.04
N GLU A 80 -21.73 7.37 -3.53
CA GLU A 80 -21.42 6.05 -4.09
C GLU A 80 -21.90 5.86 -5.54
N TYR A 81 -22.91 6.60 -5.99
CA TYR A 81 -23.47 6.49 -7.35
C TYR A 81 -22.56 7.06 -8.44
N LEU A 82 -21.48 7.77 -8.06
CA LEU A 82 -20.40 8.10 -8.98
C LEU A 82 -19.53 6.88 -9.30
N ILE A 83 -19.46 5.91 -8.38
CA ILE A 83 -18.66 4.68 -8.56
C ILE A 83 -19.50 3.61 -9.26
N THR A 84 -20.66 3.27 -8.70
CA THR A 84 -21.54 2.21 -9.19
C THR A 84 -22.98 2.51 -8.81
N LEU A 85 -23.93 2.19 -9.70
CA LEU A 85 -25.36 2.21 -9.41
C LEU A 85 -25.83 0.82 -8.93
N PRO A 86 -26.67 0.72 -7.89
CA PRO A 86 -27.43 -0.50 -7.60
C PRO A 86 -28.28 -0.89 -8.81
N ALA A 87 -28.48 -2.19 -9.05
CA ALA A 87 -29.21 -2.70 -10.22
C ALA A 87 -30.62 -2.09 -10.37
N GLU A 88 -31.36 -1.94 -9.26
CA GLU A 88 -32.66 -1.26 -9.22
C GLU A 88 -32.58 0.20 -9.67
N SER A 89 -31.57 0.94 -9.18
CA SER A 89 -31.34 2.34 -9.55
C SER A 89 -30.88 2.50 -11.00
N SER A 90 -30.07 1.55 -11.52
CA SER A 90 -29.63 1.53 -12.92
C SER A 90 -30.81 1.26 -13.85
N ALA A 91 -31.65 0.27 -13.54
CA ALA A 91 -32.88 -0.02 -14.27
C ALA A 91 -33.90 1.13 -14.22
N ALA A 92 -34.10 1.77 -13.06
CA ALA A 92 -34.98 2.92 -12.91
C ALA A 92 -34.49 4.15 -13.71
N LEU A 93 -33.18 4.42 -13.69
CA LEU A 93 -32.57 5.47 -14.50
C LEU A 93 -32.73 5.17 -15.99
N ALA A 94 -32.45 3.93 -16.43
CA ALA A 94 -32.56 3.55 -17.83
C ALA A 94 -34.00 3.66 -18.36
N ALA A 95 -34.99 3.18 -17.60
CA ALA A 95 -36.40 3.32 -17.96
C ALA A 95 -36.85 4.79 -17.99
N THR A 96 -36.60 5.55 -16.92
CA THR A 96 -37.07 6.93 -16.80
C THR A 96 -36.37 7.88 -17.79
N ALA A 97 -35.05 7.76 -17.98
CA ALA A 97 -34.28 8.59 -18.91
C ALA A 97 -34.17 7.97 -20.33
N SER A 98 -34.88 6.88 -20.64
CA SER A 98 -34.87 6.24 -21.97
C SER A 98 -33.47 5.86 -22.47
N LEU A 99 -32.60 5.40 -21.55
CA LEU A 99 -31.23 4.99 -21.87
C LEU A 99 -31.20 3.57 -22.41
N ARG A 100 -30.24 3.29 -23.29
CA ARG A 100 -29.98 1.93 -23.80
C ARG A 100 -29.31 1.07 -22.72
N ARG A 101 -29.31 -0.25 -22.94
CA ARG A 101 -28.65 -1.22 -22.06
C ARG A 101 -27.17 -0.86 -21.89
N GLY A 102 -26.73 -0.68 -20.65
CA GLY A 102 -25.35 -0.33 -20.29
C GLY A 102 -25.02 1.18 -20.28
N GLU A 103 -25.87 2.04 -20.87
CA GLU A 103 -25.63 3.50 -20.83
C GLU A 103 -25.73 4.07 -19.42
N ALA A 104 -26.63 3.54 -18.57
CA ALA A 104 -26.74 3.93 -17.17
C ALA A 104 -25.46 3.62 -16.37
N ASP A 105 -24.80 2.49 -16.65
CA ASP A 105 -23.58 2.08 -15.97
C ASP A 105 -22.36 2.84 -16.50
N ALA A 106 -22.35 3.19 -17.80
CA ALA A 106 -21.32 4.03 -18.43
C ALA A 106 -21.25 5.47 -17.88
N LEU A 107 -22.29 5.94 -17.17
CA LEU A 107 -22.29 7.21 -16.42
C LEU A 107 -21.53 7.13 -15.08
N THR A 108 -21.00 5.95 -14.73
CA THR A 108 -20.36 5.64 -13.44
C THR A 108 -18.92 5.14 -13.64
N LEU A 109 -18.05 5.38 -12.66
CA LEU A 109 -16.63 5.02 -12.74
C LEU A 109 -16.39 3.49 -12.83
N SER A 110 -17.38 2.65 -12.58
CA SER A 110 -17.30 1.18 -12.70
C SER A 110 -16.70 0.72 -14.02
N ALA A 111 -16.99 1.41 -15.13
CA ALA A 111 -16.43 1.14 -16.45
C ALA A 111 -14.89 1.29 -16.53
N MET A 112 -14.27 1.99 -15.58
CA MET A 112 -12.82 2.21 -15.46
C MET A 112 -12.20 1.42 -14.30
N ALA A 113 -12.99 0.68 -13.51
CA ALA A 113 -12.49 -0.03 -12.33
C ALA A 113 -11.53 -1.18 -12.69
N ALA A 114 -11.75 -1.87 -13.81
CA ALA A 114 -10.84 -2.91 -14.31
C ALA A 114 -9.45 -2.34 -14.65
N SER A 115 -9.40 -1.15 -15.27
CA SER A 115 -8.15 -0.50 -15.69
C SER A 115 -7.47 0.29 -14.56
N TYR A 116 -8.17 0.62 -13.47
CA TYR A 116 -7.69 1.50 -12.41
C TYR A 116 -7.81 0.83 -11.02
N PRO A 117 -6.80 0.06 -10.57
CA PRO A 117 -6.83 -0.71 -9.31
C PRO A 117 -7.20 0.08 -8.03
N PRO A 118 -6.85 1.37 -7.88
CA PRO A 118 -7.30 2.20 -6.75
C PRO A 118 -8.82 2.30 -6.60
N LEU A 119 -9.56 2.19 -7.71
CA LEU A 119 -11.02 2.22 -7.72
C LEU A 119 -11.62 0.84 -7.45
N ALA A 120 -11.06 -0.23 -8.05
CA ALA A 120 -11.51 -1.61 -7.80
C ALA A 120 -11.40 -2.01 -6.31
N THR A 121 -10.38 -1.50 -5.62
CA THR A 121 -10.14 -1.76 -4.19
C THR A 121 -10.86 -0.80 -3.23
N ALA A 122 -11.60 0.18 -3.76
CA ALA A 122 -12.25 1.20 -2.93
C ALA A 122 -13.47 0.63 -2.18
N PRO A 123 -13.51 0.70 -0.83
CA PRO A 123 -14.66 0.22 -0.08
C PRO A 123 -15.90 1.08 -0.38
N LEU A 124 -16.98 0.44 -0.83
CA LEU A 124 -18.25 1.10 -1.14
C LEU A 124 -19.05 1.40 0.14
N GLY A 125 -19.88 2.45 0.08
CA GLY A 125 -20.89 2.77 1.11
C GLY A 125 -20.38 3.53 2.35
N GLY A 126 -21.01 4.67 2.66
CA GLY A 126 -20.87 5.35 3.96
C GLY A 126 -19.66 6.28 4.13
N SER A 127 -19.83 7.28 5.01
CA SER A 127 -18.93 8.44 5.11
C SER A 127 -17.47 8.11 5.50
N ARG A 128 -17.24 7.05 6.30
CA ARG A 128 -15.89 6.60 6.67
C ARG A 128 -15.14 6.01 5.48
N ASN A 129 -15.85 5.31 4.59
CA ASN A 129 -15.25 4.63 3.43
C ASN A 129 -14.85 5.64 2.35
N MET A 130 -15.63 6.72 2.16
CA MET A 130 -15.28 7.82 1.25
C MET A 130 -13.94 8.50 1.62
N ALA A 131 -13.65 8.67 2.92
CA ALA A 131 -12.35 9.17 3.39
C ALA A 131 -11.23 8.13 3.24
N SER A 132 -11.54 6.84 3.02
CA SER A 132 -10.56 5.83 2.62
C SER A 132 -10.29 5.89 1.13
N ALA A 133 -11.34 5.95 0.30
CA ALA A 133 -11.25 6.05 -1.15
C ALA A 133 -10.42 7.27 -1.62
N ARG A 134 -10.59 8.44 -0.97
CA ARG A 134 -9.74 9.63 -1.25
C ARG A 134 -8.27 9.42 -0.89
N ARG A 135 -7.98 8.73 0.23
CA ARG A 135 -6.61 8.40 0.66
C ARG A 135 -5.93 7.35 -0.23
N THR A 136 -6.71 6.51 -0.91
CA THR A 136 -6.19 5.50 -1.84
C THR A 136 -6.19 5.98 -3.30
N TRP A 137 -6.45 7.27 -3.58
CA TRP A 137 -6.52 7.84 -4.93
C TRP A 137 -7.63 7.25 -5.83
N ALA A 138 -8.67 6.66 -5.25
CA ALA A 138 -9.76 6.03 -6.00
C ALA A 138 -10.54 7.03 -6.87
N PHE A 139 -10.97 8.17 -6.28
CA PHE A 139 -11.71 9.22 -6.97
C PHE A 139 -11.75 10.55 -6.17
N ASN A 140 -12.08 11.63 -6.88
CA ASN A 140 -12.40 12.96 -6.36
C ASN A 140 -13.93 13.18 -6.43
N LEU A 141 -14.51 13.74 -5.35
CA LEU A 141 -15.93 14.12 -5.33
C LEU A 141 -16.21 15.42 -6.09
N SER A 142 -15.34 16.42 -5.93
CA SER A 142 -15.40 17.66 -6.69
C SER A 142 -15.03 17.41 -8.16
N SER A 143 -15.82 17.96 -9.07
CA SER A 143 -15.59 17.81 -10.50
C SER A 143 -14.50 18.79 -10.96
N ARG A 144 -13.35 18.26 -11.38
CA ARG A 144 -12.43 18.98 -12.28
C ARG A 144 -13.13 19.14 -13.64
N TYR A 145 -12.77 20.16 -14.41
CA TYR A 145 -13.43 20.45 -15.69
C TYR A 145 -12.49 21.12 -16.71
N CYS A 146 -12.86 21.06 -17.98
CA CYS A 146 -12.25 21.85 -19.04
C CYS A 146 -13.30 22.84 -19.57
N PRO A 147 -13.09 24.17 -19.50
CA PRO A 147 -14.05 25.17 -19.99
C PRO A 147 -14.51 24.90 -21.42
N ASN A 148 -13.57 24.63 -22.33
CA ASN A 148 -13.84 24.34 -23.74
C ASN A 148 -14.73 23.09 -23.93
N CYS A 149 -14.54 22.03 -23.13
CA CYS A 149 -15.44 20.88 -23.15
C CYS A 149 -16.82 21.18 -22.56
N LEU A 150 -16.93 22.08 -21.57
CA LEU A 150 -18.23 22.47 -21.00
C LEU A 150 -19.03 23.39 -21.94
N ALA A 151 -18.35 24.21 -22.73
CA ALA A 151 -18.96 25.03 -23.80
C ALA A 151 -19.61 24.14 -24.88
N GLY A 152 -19.00 22.98 -25.15
CA GLY A 152 -19.50 21.97 -26.07
C GLY A 152 -18.77 21.92 -27.40
N ASP A 153 -19.16 20.97 -28.25
CA ASP A 153 -18.60 20.73 -29.58
C ASP A 153 -19.24 21.56 -30.72
N GLY A 154 -20.03 22.59 -30.38
CA GLY A 154 -20.76 23.40 -31.35
C GLY A 154 -22.08 22.78 -31.84
N SER A 155 -22.41 21.54 -31.45
CA SER A 155 -23.71 20.93 -31.81
C SER A 155 -24.88 21.64 -31.12
N ILE A 156 -26.06 21.67 -31.77
CA ILE A 156 -27.27 22.34 -31.26
C ILE A 156 -27.60 21.89 -29.82
N ILE A 157 -27.44 20.60 -29.51
CA ILE A 157 -27.73 20.03 -28.19
C ILE A 157 -26.72 20.54 -27.14
N GLN A 158 -25.44 20.67 -27.47
CA GLN A 158 -24.43 21.15 -26.52
C GLN A 158 -24.42 22.68 -26.40
N ASN A 159 -24.74 23.42 -27.46
CA ASN A 159 -24.94 24.87 -27.38
C ASN A 159 -26.14 25.23 -26.50
N ALA A 160 -27.21 24.44 -26.54
CA ALA A 160 -28.44 24.69 -25.77
C ALA A 160 -28.38 24.21 -24.31
N TYR A 161 -27.60 23.17 -24.01
CA TYR A 161 -27.59 22.51 -22.69
C TYR A 161 -26.19 22.33 -22.09
N GLY A 162 -25.13 22.81 -22.72
CA GLY A 162 -23.74 22.57 -22.33
C GLY A 162 -23.21 21.20 -22.78
N GLY A 163 -21.89 21.14 -22.90
CA GLY A 163 -21.11 19.94 -23.18
C GLY A 163 -20.90 19.02 -21.97
N PRO A 164 -20.09 17.94 -22.11
CA PRO A 164 -20.01 16.89 -21.12
C PRO A 164 -19.15 17.24 -19.90
N TRP A 165 -19.71 17.02 -18.70
CA TRP A 165 -18.93 16.83 -17.48
C TRP A 165 -18.29 15.44 -17.51
N LYS A 166 -17.06 15.32 -18.02
CA LYS A 166 -16.43 14.00 -18.23
C LYS A 166 -16.20 13.23 -16.92
N LEU A 167 -16.63 11.99 -16.92
CA LEU A 167 -16.48 11.01 -15.86
C LEU A 167 -15.01 10.79 -15.46
N ARG A 168 -14.09 10.68 -16.43
CA ARG A 168 -12.65 10.47 -16.16
C ARG A 168 -12.02 11.58 -15.30
N TRP A 169 -12.58 12.80 -15.26
CA TRP A 169 -12.07 13.90 -14.44
C TRP A 169 -12.33 13.73 -12.94
N HIS A 170 -13.17 12.76 -12.56
CA HIS A 170 -13.28 12.30 -11.17
C HIS A 170 -12.14 11.35 -10.76
N ILE A 171 -11.33 10.84 -11.68
CA ILE A 171 -10.13 10.05 -11.34
C ILE A 171 -8.98 11.02 -11.00
N PRO A 172 -8.24 10.87 -9.89
CA PRO A 172 -7.28 11.89 -9.46
C PRO A 172 -6.06 12.03 -10.37
N VAL A 173 -5.68 10.96 -11.09
CA VAL A 173 -4.61 11.00 -12.11
C VAL A 173 -5.03 11.71 -13.41
N SER A 174 -6.31 12.07 -13.59
CA SER A 174 -6.77 12.91 -14.70
C SER A 174 -6.66 14.39 -14.32
N PHE A 175 -5.58 15.06 -14.76
CA PHE A 175 -5.28 16.45 -14.42
C PHE A 175 -5.25 17.39 -15.65
N ALA A 176 -5.16 16.87 -16.87
CA ALA A 176 -5.20 17.68 -18.09
C ALA A 176 -6.29 17.23 -19.07
N CYS A 177 -6.70 18.14 -19.96
CA CYS A 177 -7.56 17.87 -21.11
C CYS A 177 -6.69 17.72 -22.35
N THR A 178 -6.48 16.49 -22.79
CA THR A 178 -5.66 16.15 -23.97
C THR A 178 -6.26 16.60 -25.29
N ALA A 179 -7.59 16.76 -25.37
CA ALA A 179 -8.30 17.29 -26.54
C ALA A 179 -8.12 18.81 -26.74
N HIS A 180 -7.97 19.57 -25.64
CA HIS A 180 -7.85 21.04 -25.68
C HIS A 180 -6.48 21.56 -25.23
N GLY A 181 -5.48 20.67 -25.10
CA GLY A 181 -4.08 21.05 -24.82
C GLY A 181 -3.86 21.84 -23.53
N ARG A 182 -4.71 21.68 -22.51
CA ARG A 182 -4.67 22.50 -21.28
C ARG A 182 -4.82 21.68 -20.00
N LEU A 183 -4.34 22.22 -18.88
CA LEU A 183 -4.69 21.71 -17.56
C LEU A 183 -6.20 21.84 -17.30
N LEU A 184 -6.74 20.98 -16.45
CA LEU A 184 -8.11 21.09 -15.98
C LEU A 184 -8.23 22.21 -14.94
N GLU A 185 -9.39 22.83 -14.91
CA GLU A 185 -9.82 23.72 -13.84
C GLU A 185 -10.46 22.90 -12.70
N HIS A 186 -10.47 23.47 -11.50
CA HIS A 186 -11.01 22.80 -10.30
C HIS A 186 -11.75 23.75 -9.34
N GLY A 187 -11.72 25.05 -9.60
CA GLY A 187 -12.46 26.09 -8.88
C GLY A 187 -13.23 26.96 -9.87
N CYS A 188 -14.21 27.70 -9.38
CA CYS A 188 -14.90 28.76 -10.13
C CYS A 188 -13.97 29.98 -10.28
N PRO A 189 -13.78 30.55 -11.49
CA PRO A 189 -12.91 31.72 -11.66
C PRO A 189 -13.40 32.96 -10.90
N GLN A 190 -14.72 33.10 -10.68
CA GLN A 190 -15.30 34.26 -10.00
C GLN A 190 -15.32 34.15 -8.47
N CYS A 191 -15.57 32.95 -7.90
CA CYS A 191 -15.77 32.79 -6.44
C CYS A 191 -14.81 31.79 -5.77
N GLY A 192 -13.85 31.21 -6.50
CA GLY A 192 -12.94 30.15 -6.02
C GLY A 192 -13.60 28.81 -5.67
N GLY A 193 -14.94 28.78 -5.53
CA GLY A 193 -15.70 27.62 -5.10
C GLY A 193 -15.56 26.42 -6.05
N HIS A 194 -15.23 25.25 -5.48
CA HIS A 194 -15.07 24.03 -6.26
C HIS A 194 -16.42 23.46 -6.73
N PRO A 195 -16.60 23.19 -8.04
CA PRO A 195 -17.81 22.55 -8.55
C PRO A 195 -18.07 21.19 -7.90
N ASN A 196 -19.33 20.93 -7.55
CA ASN A 196 -19.82 19.67 -6.98
C ASN A 196 -19.11 19.20 -5.69
N ARG A 197 -18.42 20.11 -4.98
CA ARG A 197 -17.84 19.81 -3.66
C ARG A 197 -18.95 19.83 -2.59
N PRO A 198 -19.23 18.72 -1.89
CA PRO A 198 -20.21 18.72 -0.81
C PRO A 198 -19.70 19.53 0.39
N SER A 199 -20.56 20.36 0.97
CA SER A 199 -20.28 21.07 2.22
C SER A 199 -20.40 20.13 3.43
N ASN A 200 -19.82 20.49 4.58
CA ASN A 200 -19.94 19.65 5.78
C ASN A 200 -21.38 19.55 6.32
N THR A 201 -22.25 20.49 5.95
CA THR A 201 -23.69 20.50 6.29
C THR A 201 -24.49 19.63 5.31
N GLU A 202 -24.19 19.69 4.02
CA GLU A 202 -24.73 18.78 3.01
C GLU A 202 -24.01 17.44 3.02
N ARG A 203 -24.45 16.51 3.87
CA ARG A 203 -23.87 15.15 3.99
C ARG A 203 -23.91 14.37 2.66
N GLN A 204 -22.85 14.55 1.87
CA GLN A 204 -22.36 13.73 0.76
C GLN A 204 -23.36 13.57 -0.42
N GLY A 205 -23.72 14.70 -1.05
CA GLY A 205 -24.38 14.73 -2.35
C GLY A 205 -23.39 14.98 -3.50
N LEU A 206 -23.63 14.38 -4.69
CA LEU A 206 -22.81 14.60 -5.90
C LEU A 206 -23.06 15.93 -6.64
N ILE A 207 -24.12 16.67 -6.28
CA ILE A 207 -24.46 17.97 -6.87
C ILE A 207 -24.69 18.98 -5.75
N THR A 208 -23.91 20.05 -5.74
CA THR A 208 -24.04 21.19 -4.82
C THR A 208 -25.30 21.99 -5.14
N GLN A 209 -26.07 22.41 -4.12
CA GLN A 209 -27.34 23.14 -4.28
C GLN A 209 -28.36 22.47 -5.24
N ARG A 210 -28.37 21.14 -5.26
CA ARG A 210 -29.24 20.27 -6.10
C ARG A 210 -30.74 20.57 -6.09
N THR A 211 -31.26 21.32 -5.12
CA THR A 211 -32.69 21.70 -5.04
C THR A 211 -33.04 22.91 -5.91
N ILE A 212 -32.06 23.64 -6.42
CA ILE A 212 -32.24 24.83 -7.25
C ILE A 212 -32.43 24.44 -8.72
N ALA A 213 -33.39 25.08 -9.40
CA ALA A 213 -33.72 24.88 -10.82
C ALA A 213 -33.21 26.07 -11.68
N GLY A 214 -33.45 26.05 -12.99
CA GLY A 214 -33.17 27.16 -13.91
C GLY A 214 -31.69 27.46 -14.24
N LEU A 215 -30.73 26.95 -13.46
CA LEU A 215 -29.30 27.15 -13.72
C LEU A 215 -28.77 26.24 -14.84
N HIS A 216 -28.11 26.85 -15.82
CA HIS A 216 -27.43 26.16 -16.93
C HIS A 216 -26.40 25.15 -16.38
N PRO A 217 -26.18 23.98 -17.01
CA PRO A 217 -25.32 22.93 -16.45
C PRO A 217 -23.89 23.38 -16.16
N ALA A 218 -23.33 24.28 -16.98
CA ALA A 218 -22.01 24.87 -16.78
C ALA A 218 -21.96 26.07 -15.80
N GLN A 219 -23.05 26.45 -15.11
CA GLN A 219 -23.02 27.54 -14.11
C GLN A 219 -22.56 27.08 -12.72
N CYS A 220 -21.87 27.98 -12.02
CA CYS A 220 -21.43 27.77 -10.65
C CYS A 220 -22.61 27.75 -9.66
N ARG A 221 -22.67 26.69 -8.85
CA ARG A 221 -23.73 26.45 -7.85
C ARG A 221 -23.26 26.73 -6.40
N HIS A 222 -22.19 27.49 -6.24
CA HIS A 222 -21.69 27.92 -4.93
C HIS A 222 -22.45 29.17 -4.45
N HIS A 223 -22.68 29.30 -3.15
CA HIS A 223 -23.13 30.57 -2.57
C HIS A 223 -21.94 31.52 -2.45
N LEU A 224 -22.20 32.81 -2.64
CA LEU A 224 -21.27 33.86 -2.22
C LEU A 224 -21.29 33.97 -0.70
N ALA A 225 -20.22 34.47 -0.09
CA ALA A 225 -20.27 34.78 1.35
C ALA A 225 -21.28 35.93 1.58
N PRO A 226 -22.14 35.87 2.61
CA PRO A 226 -22.97 37.01 2.96
C PRO A 226 -22.09 38.14 3.49
N ASP A 227 -22.35 39.37 3.06
CA ASP A 227 -21.71 40.55 3.64
C ASP A 227 -22.02 40.67 5.14
N PRO A 228 -21.09 41.19 5.96
CA PRO A 228 -21.29 41.35 7.40
C PRO A 228 -22.37 42.39 7.76
N VAL A 229 -22.84 43.19 6.80
CA VAL A 229 -23.82 44.27 7.00
C VAL A 229 -25.14 43.93 6.31
N GLY A 230 -25.99 43.16 6.99
CA GLY A 230 -27.39 42.95 6.58
C GLY A 230 -27.78 41.48 6.32
N ALA A 231 -28.00 40.70 7.37
CA ALA A 231 -28.66 39.41 7.25
C ALA A 231 -30.19 39.57 7.14
N SER A 232 -30.81 39.20 6.00
CA SER A 232 -32.19 38.64 5.91
C SER A 232 -32.81 38.49 4.50
N VAL A 233 -32.02 38.36 3.42
CA VAL A 233 -32.51 37.77 2.15
C VAL A 233 -31.54 36.67 1.72
N GLY A 234 -32.05 35.60 1.10
CA GLY A 234 -31.31 34.36 0.88
C GLY A 234 -29.95 34.55 0.17
N THR A 235 -28.91 33.92 0.71
CA THR A 235 -27.52 34.09 0.26
C THR A 235 -27.39 33.88 -1.25
N PRO A 236 -26.91 34.87 -2.03
CA PRO A 236 -26.91 34.77 -3.48
C PRO A 236 -25.98 33.66 -3.98
N LEU A 237 -26.34 33.07 -5.13
CA LEU A 237 -25.47 32.12 -5.84
C LEU A 237 -24.48 32.87 -6.71
N CYS A 238 -23.31 32.29 -6.91
CA CYS A 238 -22.30 32.81 -7.81
C CYS A 238 -22.77 32.82 -9.28
N ALA A 239 -23.44 31.75 -9.74
CA ALA A 239 -24.00 31.59 -11.09
C ALA A 239 -23.04 31.80 -12.30
N ALA A 240 -21.75 32.06 -12.04
CA ALA A 240 -20.71 32.26 -13.06
C ALA A 240 -20.64 31.08 -14.04
N ARG A 241 -20.46 31.40 -15.33
CA ARG A 241 -20.28 30.41 -16.40
C ARG A 241 -18.86 29.85 -16.37
N LEU A 242 -18.75 28.54 -16.12
CA LEU A 242 -17.47 27.83 -16.03
C LEU A 242 -16.87 27.53 -17.41
N ASP A 243 -17.70 27.60 -18.45
CA ASP A 243 -17.41 27.43 -19.87
C ASP A 243 -16.92 28.70 -20.57
N GLU A 244 -17.20 29.89 -20.02
CA GLU A 244 -16.84 31.20 -20.61
C GLU A 244 -15.44 31.69 -20.21
N THR A 245 -14.57 30.80 -19.71
CA THR A 245 -13.21 31.19 -19.29
C THR A 245 -12.36 31.55 -20.52
N ALA A 246 -11.90 32.79 -20.59
CA ALA A 246 -11.14 33.33 -21.73
C ALA A 246 -9.99 32.40 -22.14
N CYS A 247 -10.09 31.85 -23.36
CA CYS A 247 -9.07 31.00 -23.94
C CYS A 247 -7.95 31.88 -24.50
N VAL A 248 -7.05 32.37 -23.64
CA VAL A 248 -5.82 33.01 -24.09
C VAL A 248 -5.00 31.94 -24.81
N ALA A 249 -4.71 32.16 -26.09
CA ALA A 249 -3.87 31.28 -26.90
C ALA A 249 -2.40 31.46 -26.53
N VAL A 250 -2.05 31.04 -25.30
CA VAL A 250 -0.67 30.94 -24.85
C VAL A 250 -0.05 29.71 -25.52
N HIS A 251 1.13 29.87 -26.12
CA HIS A 251 1.89 28.72 -26.62
C HIS A 251 2.22 27.81 -25.43
N PRO A 252 1.94 26.50 -25.49
CA PRO A 252 2.15 25.63 -24.33
C PRO A 252 3.64 25.61 -23.97
N ASP A 253 3.95 25.90 -22.71
CA ASP A 253 5.32 25.79 -22.19
C ASP A 253 5.79 24.33 -22.20
N SER A 254 7.10 24.13 -22.03
CA SER A 254 7.72 22.80 -22.01
C SER A 254 7.06 21.87 -20.98
N ASP A 255 6.70 22.43 -19.83
CA ASP A 255 6.15 21.68 -18.70
C ASP A 255 4.74 21.19 -19.02
N LEU A 256 3.90 22.03 -19.63
CA LEU A 256 2.58 21.67 -20.12
C LEU A 256 2.66 20.62 -21.24
N VAL A 257 3.64 20.71 -22.15
CA VAL A 257 3.87 19.69 -23.17
C VAL A 257 4.20 18.32 -22.54
N MET A 258 5.10 18.29 -21.54
CA MET A 258 5.44 17.08 -20.79
C MET A 258 4.25 16.53 -19.99
N MET A 259 3.51 17.40 -19.30
CA MET A 259 2.29 17.04 -18.56
C MET A 259 1.20 16.48 -19.47
N LEU A 260 1.02 17.04 -20.67
CA LEU A 260 0.08 16.53 -21.68
C LEU A 260 0.55 15.19 -22.24
N ALA A 261 1.85 14.98 -22.47
CA ALA A 261 2.40 13.69 -22.89
C ALA A 261 2.13 12.61 -21.83
N LEU A 262 2.35 12.90 -20.55
CA LEU A 262 2.00 12.01 -19.44
C LEU A 262 0.49 11.74 -19.37
N GLN A 263 -0.37 12.77 -19.48
CA GLN A 263 -1.82 12.58 -19.50
C GLN A 263 -2.27 11.69 -20.67
N ARG A 264 -1.66 11.80 -21.87
CA ARG A 264 -1.96 10.89 -22.99
C ARG A 264 -1.56 9.43 -22.69
N ARG A 265 -0.50 9.18 -21.92
CA ARG A 265 -0.17 7.82 -21.45
C ARG A 265 -1.18 7.31 -20.43
N ILE A 266 -1.54 8.14 -19.45
CA ILE A 266 -2.60 7.85 -18.46
C ILE A 266 -3.93 7.54 -19.15
N ASP A 267 -4.33 8.34 -20.15
CA ASP A 267 -5.56 8.17 -20.92
C ASP A 267 -5.59 6.82 -21.66
N ARG A 268 -4.45 6.37 -22.22
CA ARG A 268 -4.33 5.05 -22.87
C ARG A 268 -4.52 3.89 -21.88
N HIS A 269 -3.93 3.99 -20.69
CA HIS A 269 -4.12 2.97 -19.65
C HIS A 269 -5.52 2.99 -19.01
N LEU A 270 -6.17 4.16 -18.88
CA LEU A 270 -7.55 4.25 -18.34
C LEU A 270 -8.59 3.67 -19.30
N THR A 271 -8.44 3.93 -20.60
CA THR A 271 -9.36 3.42 -21.65
C THR A 271 -8.59 2.60 -22.69
N PRO A 272 -8.30 1.31 -22.41
CA PRO A 272 -7.68 0.40 -23.38
C PRO A 272 -8.55 0.28 -24.63
N THR A 273 -7.95 0.48 -25.81
CA THR A 273 -8.66 0.31 -27.08
C THR A 273 -8.95 -1.17 -27.32
N LYS A 274 -10.25 -1.52 -27.44
CA LYS A 274 -10.74 -2.89 -27.72
C LYS A 274 -10.10 -3.60 -28.94
N HIS A 275 -9.39 -2.87 -29.79
CA HIS A 275 -8.75 -3.39 -30.99
C HIS A 275 -7.50 -4.25 -30.71
N SER A 276 -6.94 -4.19 -29.49
CA SER A 276 -6.00 -5.23 -29.05
C SER A 276 -6.79 -6.44 -28.56
N HIS A 277 -7.15 -7.34 -29.49
CA HIS A 277 -7.48 -8.73 -29.18
C HIS A 277 -6.19 -9.47 -28.75
N ALA A 278 -5.60 -9.04 -27.64
CA ALA A 278 -4.68 -9.88 -26.90
C ALA A 278 -5.52 -10.96 -26.19
N THR A 279 -5.15 -12.22 -26.42
CA THR A 279 -5.55 -13.34 -25.57
C THR A 279 -5.34 -12.97 -24.10
N SER A 280 -6.27 -13.35 -23.22
CA SER A 280 -6.40 -12.86 -21.83
C SER A 280 -5.16 -13.00 -20.93
N ASP A 281 -4.16 -13.72 -21.40
CA ASP A 281 -3.03 -14.20 -20.62
C ASP A 281 -1.75 -13.38 -20.89
N ASN A 282 -1.79 -12.42 -21.85
CA ASN A 282 -0.63 -11.64 -22.31
C ASN A 282 -0.73 -10.11 -22.05
N TYR A 283 -1.32 -9.71 -20.91
CA TYR A 283 -0.96 -8.39 -20.36
C TYR A 283 0.43 -8.50 -19.72
N SER A 284 1.43 -7.86 -20.34
CA SER A 284 2.77 -7.76 -19.76
C SER A 284 2.70 -7.21 -18.33
N VAL A 285 3.27 -7.92 -17.37
CA VAL A 285 3.23 -7.59 -15.93
C VAL A 285 3.52 -6.10 -15.61
N PRO A 286 4.43 -5.38 -16.31
CA PRO A 286 4.64 -3.95 -16.09
C PRO A 286 3.42 -3.05 -16.32
N GLU A 287 2.48 -3.43 -17.20
CA GLU A 287 1.28 -2.62 -17.49
C GLU A 287 0.22 -2.70 -16.37
N GLN A 288 0.09 -3.86 -15.73
CA GLN A 288 -0.86 -4.08 -14.64
C GLN A 288 -0.59 -3.16 -13.44
N HIS A 289 0.69 -2.94 -13.11
CA HIS A 289 1.09 -2.09 -12.00
C HIS A 289 1.23 -0.60 -12.36
N PHE A 290 0.88 -0.19 -13.59
CA PHE A 290 1.14 1.17 -14.10
C PHE A 290 0.73 2.28 -13.11
N PHE A 291 -0.52 2.23 -12.64
CA PHE A 291 -1.10 3.20 -11.72
C PHE A 291 -0.62 3.03 -10.28
N SER A 292 -0.50 1.80 -9.79
CA SER A 292 0.00 1.52 -8.43
C SER A 292 1.40 2.11 -8.25
N ASP A 293 2.28 1.89 -9.23
CA ASP A 293 3.65 2.38 -9.22
C ASP A 293 3.72 3.90 -9.33
N LEU A 294 2.94 4.50 -10.25
CA LEU A 294 2.88 5.95 -10.42
C LEU A 294 2.38 6.66 -9.15
N ILE A 295 1.37 6.09 -8.48
CA ILE A 295 0.84 6.62 -7.22
C ILE A 295 1.86 6.43 -6.09
N ALA A 296 2.49 5.26 -5.98
CA ALA A 296 3.53 5.02 -4.97
C ALA A 296 4.73 5.97 -5.16
N ALA A 297 5.22 6.15 -6.39
CA ALA A 297 6.28 7.11 -6.71
C ALA A 297 5.86 8.56 -6.38
N ALA A 298 4.63 8.97 -6.70
CA ALA A 298 4.10 10.28 -6.34
C ALA A 298 4.01 10.48 -4.82
N GLN A 299 3.62 9.44 -4.07
CA GLN A 299 3.67 9.48 -2.60
C GLN A 299 5.10 9.58 -2.08
N LEU A 300 6.05 8.87 -2.69
CA LEU A 300 7.45 8.90 -2.30
C LEU A 300 8.05 10.29 -2.53
N VAL A 301 7.94 10.84 -3.75
CA VAL A 301 8.40 12.21 -4.11
C VAL A 301 7.91 13.25 -3.11
N ARG A 302 6.63 13.18 -2.71
CA ARG A 302 6.04 14.11 -1.74
C ARG A 302 6.57 13.93 -0.31
N LEU A 303 6.87 12.69 0.09
CA LEU A 303 7.33 12.36 1.46
C LEU A 303 8.85 12.49 1.65
N SER A 304 9.63 12.41 0.56
CA SER A 304 11.08 12.64 0.56
C SER A 304 11.49 14.08 0.25
N TRP A 305 10.55 14.98 -0.06
CA TRP A 305 10.83 16.38 -0.39
C TRP A 305 11.64 17.06 0.74
N PRO A 306 12.67 17.87 0.45
CA PRO A 306 13.11 18.34 -0.88
C PRO A 306 14.06 17.41 -1.65
N ASP A 307 14.50 16.28 -1.09
CA ASP A 307 15.54 15.40 -1.68
C ASP A 307 15.17 14.86 -3.08
N SER A 308 13.87 14.77 -3.36
CA SER A 308 13.27 14.38 -4.63
C SER A 308 13.14 15.50 -5.67
N ALA A 309 13.54 16.75 -5.35
CA ALA A 309 13.43 17.88 -6.28
C ALA A 309 14.18 17.66 -7.59
N ARG A 310 15.27 16.88 -7.58
CA ARG A 310 16.04 16.47 -8.77
C ARG A 310 15.25 15.69 -9.83
N PHE A 311 14.04 15.21 -9.51
CA PHE A 311 13.16 14.51 -10.44
C PHE A 311 12.06 15.42 -11.04
N ALA A 312 11.97 16.68 -10.60
CA ALA A 312 11.19 17.70 -11.28
C ALA A 312 11.95 18.17 -12.54
N PRO A 313 11.37 18.11 -13.76
CA PRO A 313 12.08 18.51 -14.98
C PRO A 313 12.42 20.00 -15.07
N SER A 314 11.74 20.85 -14.28
CA SER A 314 11.90 22.30 -14.27
C SER A 314 11.73 22.87 -12.85
N SER A 315 12.17 24.12 -12.65
CA SER A 315 11.87 24.88 -11.43
C SER A 315 10.37 25.13 -11.24
N GLY A 316 9.61 25.38 -12.31
CA GLY A 316 8.16 25.57 -12.25
C GLY A 316 7.41 24.35 -11.73
N VAL A 317 7.81 23.15 -12.16
CA VAL A 317 7.30 21.87 -11.63
C VAL A 317 7.73 21.68 -10.17
N ALA A 318 8.99 22.00 -9.83
CA ALA A 318 9.48 21.89 -8.46
C ALA A 318 8.71 22.82 -7.50
N ASP A 319 8.42 24.05 -7.90
CA ASP A 319 7.67 25.04 -7.12
C ASP A 319 6.21 24.62 -6.90
N LEU A 320 5.56 23.99 -7.90
CA LEU A 320 4.23 23.40 -7.75
C LEU A 320 4.22 22.30 -6.69
N ILE A 321 5.23 21.43 -6.68
CA ILE A 321 5.37 20.38 -5.67
C ILE A 321 5.69 20.98 -4.29
N ALA A 322 6.59 21.96 -4.22
CA ALA A 322 6.95 22.64 -2.97
C ALA A 322 5.75 23.33 -2.32
N ARG A 323 4.93 24.07 -3.09
CA ARG A 323 3.67 24.67 -2.60
C ARG A 323 2.68 23.61 -2.08
N HIS A 324 2.55 22.49 -2.78
CA HIS A 324 1.70 21.38 -2.33
C HIS A 324 2.21 20.75 -1.02
N VAL A 325 3.52 20.49 -0.92
CA VAL A 325 4.16 19.92 0.28
C VAL A 325 4.02 20.87 1.47
N ALA A 326 4.28 22.17 1.31
CA ALA A 326 4.12 23.18 2.36
C ALA A 326 2.67 23.26 2.85
N THR A 327 1.68 23.27 1.94
CA THR A 327 0.26 23.23 2.30
C THR A 327 -0.08 21.97 3.11
N TRP A 328 0.53 20.83 2.76
CA TRP A 328 0.34 19.56 3.45
C TRP A 328 0.99 19.51 4.84
N THR A 329 2.20 20.05 5.02
CA THR A 329 2.87 20.11 6.34
C THR A 329 2.12 21.03 7.29
N THR A 330 1.71 22.23 6.84
CA THR A 330 0.88 23.14 7.63
C THR A 330 -0.45 22.51 8.05
N LEU A 331 -1.11 21.73 7.19
CA LEU A 331 -2.34 20.98 7.52
C LEU A 331 -2.13 19.84 8.54
N ARG A 332 -0.89 19.34 8.67
CA ARG A 332 -0.46 18.33 9.65
C ARG A 332 -0.14 18.98 11.00
N GLU A 333 0.46 20.16 11.00
CA GLU A 333 0.86 20.92 12.20
C GLU A 333 -0.31 21.60 12.93
N ILE A 334 -1.25 22.19 12.20
CA ILE A 334 -2.40 22.94 12.77
C ILE A 334 -3.36 22.06 13.61
N ARG A 335 -3.21 20.73 13.59
CA ARG A 335 -4.16 19.80 14.24
C ARG A 335 -3.56 19.12 15.47
N SER A 336 -4.27 19.23 16.59
CA SER A 336 -3.87 18.75 17.91
C SER A 336 -3.38 17.29 17.92
N PRO A 337 -2.35 16.95 18.72
CA PRO A 337 -1.82 15.61 18.83
C PRO A 337 -2.92 14.60 19.21
N GLY A 338 -3.06 13.56 18.41
CA GLY A 338 -4.06 12.49 18.59
C GLY A 338 -5.12 12.40 17.48
N ARG A 339 -5.32 13.43 16.65
CA ARG A 339 -6.27 13.36 15.53
C ARG A 339 -5.57 13.04 14.20
N ARG A 340 -5.44 11.74 13.89
CA ARG A 340 -4.84 11.24 12.63
C ARG A 340 -5.30 12.05 11.41
N VAL A 341 -4.34 12.49 10.59
CA VAL A 341 -4.57 13.29 9.39
C VAL A 341 -5.41 12.47 8.39
N ARG A 342 -6.73 12.72 8.37
CA ARG A 342 -7.72 11.90 7.62
C ARG A 342 -7.49 11.88 6.11
N ASP A 343 -6.71 12.82 5.58
CA ASP A 343 -6.44 13.00 4.15
C ASP A 343 -4.93 13.00 3.84
N ALA A 344 -4.06 12.54 4.75
CA ALA A 344 -2.59 12.62 4.55
C ALA A 344 -2.13 12.04 3.20
N TRP A 345 -2.74 10.95 2.75
CA TRP A 345 -2.38 10.23 1.51
C TRP A 345 -3.23 10.65 0.30
N ALA A 346 -4.13 11.62 0.45
CA ALA A 346 -5.01 12.05 -0.64
C ALA A 346 -4.24 12.76 -1.77
N ALA A 347 -4.76 12.64 -2.98
CA ALA A 347 -4.24 13.32 -4.16
C ALA A 347 -4.37 14.86 -4.07
N PRO A 348 -3.43 15.62 -4.66
CA PRO A 348 -3.57 17.07 -4.84
C PRO A 348 -4.91 17.42 -5.49
N GLN A 349 -5.60 18.42 -4.95
CA GLN A 349 -6.89 18.84 -5.53
C GLN A 349 -6.67 19.71 -6.78
N GLY A 350 -5.67 20.61 -6.73
CA GLY A 350 -5.22 21.42 -7.85
C GLY A 350 -4.64 20.56 -8.98
N PRO A 351 -5.14 20.69 -10.23
CA PRO A 351 -4.66 19.87 -11.34
C PRO A 351 -3.20 20.16 -11.72
N ALA A 352 -2.73 21.41 -11.63
CA ALA A 352 -1.32 21.75 -11.82
C ALA A 352 -0.39 21.06 -10.80
N GLU A 353 -0.72 21.11 -9.50
CA GLU A 353 0.02 20.39 -8.45
C GLU A 353 0.01 18.86 -8.68
N CYS A 354 -1.15 18.33 -9.10
CA CYS A 354 -1.30 16.91 -9.37
C CYS A 354 -0.48 16.46 -10.58
N GLY A 355 -0.48 17.24 -11.66
CA GLY A 355 0.30 16.99 -12.86
C GLY A 355 1.79 17.10 -12.59
N ALA A 356 2.24 18.12 -11.87
CA ALA A 356 3.63 18.29 -11.44
C ALA A 356 4.11 17.09 -10.59
N LEU A 357 3.33 16.69 -9.59
CA LEU A 357 3.69 15.55 -8.73
C LEU A 357 3.73 14.22 -9.49
N LEU A 358 2.78 13.99 -10.40
CA LEU A 358 2.76 12.79 -11.25
C LEU A 358 3.86 12.80 -12.31
N LEU A 359 4.26 13.97 -12.82
CA LEU A 359 5.37 14.12 -13.75
C LEU A 359 6.71 13.79 -13.06
N ALA A 360 6.97 14.33 -11.87
CA ALA A 360 8.16 13.97 -11.10
C ALA A 360 8.18 12.49 -10.67
N ALA A 361 7.00 11.90 -10.43
CA ALA A 361 6.86 10.47 -10.14
C ALA A 361 7.18 9.59 -11.36
N ASP A 362 6.78 10.02 -12.56
CA ASP A 362 7.08 9.34 -13.82
C ASP A 362 8.58 9.43 -14.16
N THR A 363 9.19 10.62 -14.03
CA THR A 363 10.65 10.81 -14.15
C THR A 363 11.45 9.96 -13.15
N LEU A 364 10.95 9.77 -11.92
CA LEU A 364 11.58 8.92 -10.90
C LEU A 364 11.55 7.43 -11.27
N LEU A 365 10.47 6.97 -11.90
CA LEU A 365 10.33 5.58 -12.36
C LEU A 365 11.20 5.31 -13.59
N GLY A 366 11.29 6.27 -14.52
CA GLY A 366 12.05 6.13 -15.76
C GLY A 366 11.43 5.13 -16.73
N ASP A 367 12.23 4.62 -17.67
CA ASP A 367 11.76 3.65 -18.66
C ASP A 367 11.52 2.27 -18.03
N ARG A 368 10.25 1.87 -18.05
CA ARG A 368 9.76 0.65 -17.40
C ARG A 368 10.10 -0.57 -18.23
N GLY A 369 11.13 -1.31 -17.83
CA GLY A 369 11.41 -2.66 -18.36
C GLY A 369 12.88 -3.06 -18.48
N GLN A 370 13.83 -2.12 -18.38
CA GLN A 370 15.27 -2.42 -18.59
C GLN A 370 16.16 -2.04 -17.38
N ASP A 371 15.61 -1.31 -16.41
CA ASP A 371 16.36 -0.45 -15.48
C ASP A 371 16.33 -0.90 -14.01
N GLY A 372 16.09 -2.19 -13.71
CA GLY A 372 15.88 -2.69 -12.35
C GLY A 372 16.91 -2.22 -11.29
N PRO A 373 18.23 -2.31 -11.56
CA PRO A 373 19.27 -1.79 -10.66
C PRO A 373 19.26 -0.26 -10.55
N ALA A 374 19.12 0.47 -11.66
CA ALA A 374 19.09 1.93 -11.68
C ALA A 374 17.85 2.50 -10.96
N LEU A 375 16.71 1.83 -11.06
CA LEU A 375 15.50 2.15 -10.30
C LEU A 375 15.76 2.06 -8.79
N ARG A 376 16.47 1.02 -8.34
CA ARG A 376 16.85 0.87 -6.93
C ARG A 376 17.74 2.03 -6.47
N GLU A 377 18.74 2.40 -7.26
CA GLU A 377 19.65 3.50 -6.94
C GLU A 377 18.92 4.85 -6.84
N ARG A 378 17.99 5.13 -7.77
CA ARG A 378 17.16 6.35 -7.75
C ARG A 378 16.27 6.43 -6.51
N ILE A 379 15.66 5.30 -6.10
CA ILE A 379 14.60 5.23 -5.07
C ILE A 379 15.12 5.00 -3.66
N GLN A 380 16.14 4.18 -3.44
CA GLN A 380 16.59 3.81 -2.09
C GLN A 380 16.94 5.02 -1.19
N PRO A 381 17.64 6.07 -1.66
CA PRO A 381 17.91 7.26 -0.85
C PRO A 381 16.61 7.98 -0.45
N LEU A 382 15.68 8.16 -1.40
CA LEU A 382 14.39 8.80 -1.15
C LEU A 382 13.54 8.00 -0.15
N ALA A 383 13.49 6.67 -0.30
CA ALA A 383 12.73 5.79 0.60
C ALA A 383 13.28 5.88 2.03
N THR A 384 14.61 5.89 2.18
CA THR A 384 15.27 6.04 3.48
C THR A 384 14.98 7.41 4.10
N ALA A 385 15.10 8.50 3.35
CA ALA A 385 14.75 9.85 3.82
C ALA A 385 13.26 9.98 4.20
N ALA A 386 12.36 9.51 3.33
CA ALA A 386 10.91 9.54 3.57
C ALA A 386 10.50 8.74 4.81
N PHE A 387 11.07 7.55 5.03
CA PHE A 387 10.67 6.67 6.13
C PHE A 387 11.34 7.02 7.48
N THR A 388 12.43 7.78 7.46
CA THR A 388 13.06 8.34 8.67
C THR A 388 12.42 9.65 9.13
N ARG A 389 12.02 10.53 8.20
CA ARG A 389 11.40 11.84 8.51
C ARG A 389 9.90 11.77 8.88
N ASN A 390 9.21 10.68 8.57
CA ASN A 390 7.75 10.56 8.75
C ASN A 390 7.35 9.52 9.83
N GLU A 391 6.04 9.39 10.08
CA GLU A 391 5.51 8.44 11.07
C GLU A 391 6.03 7.01 10.82
N ALA A 392 6.34 6.25 11.88
CA ALA A 392 6.93 4.91 11.78
C ALA A 392 6.12 3.89 10.92
N ASN A 393 4.82 4.14 10.73
CA ASN A 393 3.93 3.33 9.89
C ASN A 393 3.98 3.69 8.38
N THR A 394 4.77 4.68 7.96
CA THR A 394 4.88 5.14 6.56
C THR A 394 5.40 4.01 5.67
N GLY A 395 6.56 3.42 5.98
CA GLY A 395 7.08 2.28 5.21
C GLY A 395 6.18 1.03 5.25
N ALA A 396 5.39 0.85 6.32
CA ALA A 396 4.39 -0.22 6.40
C ALA A 396 3.15 0.05 5.52
N THR A 397 2.92 1.30 5.12
CA THR A 397 1.86 1.68 4.18
C THR A 397 2.30 1.37 2.75
N PHE A 398 3.54 1.70 2.37
CA PHE A 398 4.12 1.33 1.08
C PHE A 398 4.15 -0.19 0.85
N ARG A 399 4.57 -0.98 1.85
CA ARG A 399 4.54 -2.47 1.77
C ARG A 399 3.14 -3.10 1.62
N ARG A 400 2.06 -2.33 1.71
CA ARG A 400 0.68 -2.78 1.48
C ARG A 400 0.12 -2.31 0.13
N MET A 401 0.87 -1.52 -0.63
CA MET A 401 0.49 -1.11 -1.98
C MET A 401 0.78 -2.24 -2.97
N ASP A 402 -0.09 -2.41 -3.95
CA ASP A 402 0.00 -3.44 -4.98
C ASP A 402 0.91 -2.99 -6.14
N VAL A 403 2.16 -2.67 -5.79
CA VAL A 403 3.22 -2.19 -6.70
C VAL A 403 3.94 -3.34 -7.38
N SER A 404 4.61 -3.05 -8.49
CA SER A 404 5.44 -4.02 -9.22
C SER A 404 6.54 -4.61 -8.33
N PRO A 405 7.03 -5.83 -8.64
CA PRO A 405 8.16 -6.43 -7.94
C PRO A 405 9.39 -5.50 -7.91
N ASP A 406 9.72 -4.86 -9.04
CA ASP A 406 10.86 -3.95 -9.14
C ASP A 406 10.75 -2.75 -8.21
N LEU A 407 9.58 -2.09 -8.18
CA LEU A 407 9.34 -0.98 -7.26
C LEU A 407 9.31 -1.45 -5.80
N SER A 408 8.75 -2.63 -5.52
CA SER A 408 8.79 -3.22 -4.17
C SER A 408 10.23 -3.47 -3.69
N ARG A 409 11.09 -4.04 -4.54
CA ARG A 409 12.53 -4.22 -4.28
C ARG A 409 13.23 -2.89 -4.03
N ALA A 410 12.92 -1.87 -4.82
CA ALA A 410 13.51 -0.53 -4.70
C ALA A 410 13.06 0.21 -3.42
N LEU A 411 11.81 0.02 -2.99
CA LEU A 411 11.27 0.57 -1.73
C LEU A 411 11.73 -0.20 -0.48
N ALA A 412 12.23 -1.43 -0.64
CA ALA A 412 12.60 -2.28 0.47
C ALA A 412 13.77 -1.69 1.28
N GLN A 413 13.52 -1.44 2.57
CA GLN A 413 14.56 -1.03 3.51
C GLN A 413 15.38 -2.24 3.91
N ARG A 414 16.71 -2.19 3.79
CA ARG A 414 17.58 -3.25 4.25
C ARG A 414 17.87 -3.09 5.75
N SER A 415 17.88 -4.19 6.47
CA SER A 415 18.32 -4.26 7.87
C SER A 415 19.16 -5.51 8.01
N LEU A 416 20.44 -5.35 8.39
CA LEU A 416 21.40 -6.44 8.48
C LEU A 416 21.55 -7.18 7.12
N GLY A 417 21.57 -6.46 6.00
CA GLY A 417 21.61 -7.03 4.64
C GLY A 417 20.30 -7.64 4.11
N PHE A 418 19.36 -8.01 4.99
CA PHE A 418 18.05 -8.58 4.62
C PHE A 418 17.02 -7.50 4.34
N ASN A 419 16.05 -7.76 3.47
CA ASN A 419 14.89 -6.89 3.31
C ASN A 419 14.04 -6.90 4.60
N ARG A 420 13.83 -5.71 5.16
CA ARG A 420 13.08 -5.47 6.39
C ARG A 420 11.58 -5.50 6.10
N ALA A 421 10.99 -6.69 5.99
CA ALA A 421 9.54 -6.79 6.13
C ALA A 421 9.17 -6.46 7.59
N GLY A 422 8.83 -5.19 7.83
CA GLY A 422 8.39 -4.73 9.15
C GLY A 422 7.10 -5.44 9.54
N GLY A 423 7.11 -6.02 10.74
CA GLY A 423 6.23 -7.13 11.12
C GLY A 423 4.73 -6.88 10.94
N HIS A 424 4.10 -7.82 10.25
CA HIS A 424 2.91 -8.56 10.67
C HIS A 424 2.84 -9.85 9.82
N HIS A 425 2.33 -10.95 10.35
CA HIS A 425 2.35 -12.29 9.73
C HIS A 425 1.46 -12.45 8.49
N HIS A 426 0.99 -11.36 7.88
CA HIS A 426 0.05 -11.39 6.77
C HIS A 426 0.43 -10.39 5.67
N VAL A 427 0.27 -10.85 4.43
CA VAL A 427 0.10 -10.09 3.16
C VAL A 427 1.34 -9.98 2.23
N ARG A 428 1.38 -10.97 1.32
CA ARG A 428 1.56 -10.88 -0.16
C ARG A 428 2.89 -10.51 -0.82
N GLN A 429 3.87 -9.89 -0.18
CA GLN A 429 5.13 -9.56 -0.87
C GLN A 429 6.32 -10.39 -0.37
N HIS A 430 6.32 -11.67 -0.75
CA HIS A 430 7.52 -12.49 -0.93
C HIS A 430 8.23 -12.06 -2.22
N VAL A 431 8.69 -10.81 -2.27
CA VAL A 431 9.39 -10.29 -3.43
C VAL A 431 10.87 -10.68 -3.27
N PRO A 432 11.43 -11.53 -4.15
CA PRO A 432 12.84 -11.89 -4.12
C PRO A 432 13.73 -10.64 -4.21
N SER A 433 14.86 -10.55 -3.52
CA SER A 433 15.74 -9.38 -3.72
C SER A 433 16.42 -9.39 -5.10
N ARG A 434 16.53 -10.56 -5.73
CA ARG A 434 17.21 -10.81 -7.01
C ARG A 434 16.32 -11.65 -7.94
N HIS A 435 16.47 -11.51 -9.25
CA HIS A 435 15.93 -12.49 -10.18
C HIS A 435 16.95 -13.64 -10.27
N CYS A 436 16.60 -14.82 -9.77
CA CYS A 436 17.45 -16.01 -9.79
C CYS A 436 16.84 -17.05 -10.72
N HIS A 437 17.70 -17.86 -11.37
CA HIS A 437 17.30 -19.04 -12.13
C HIS A 437 17.18 -20.29 -11.25
N PHE A 438 17.66 -20.24 -10.00
CA PHE A 438 17.48 -21.29 -9.00
C PHE A 438 16.32 -20.98 -8.03
N GLY A 439 15.49 -21.98 -7.74
CA GLY A 439 14.50 -21.92 -6.66
C GLY A 439 15.08 -22.14 -5.25
N ILE A 440 14.27 -21.87 -4.21
CA ILE A 440 14.65 -21.94 -2.78
C ILE A 440 15.04 -23.34 -2.31
N GLU A 441 14.52 -24.37 -2.98
CA GLU A 441 14.79 -25.78 -2.78
C GLU A 441 16.23 -26.18 -3.11
N HIS A 442 16.90 -25.41 -3.98
CA HIS A 442 18.28 -25.61 -4.40
C HIS A 442 19.31 -25.01 -3.43
N ILE A 443 18.85 -24.51 -2.29
CA ILE A 443 19.69 -23.80 -1.32
C ILE A 443 19.98 -24.73 -0.12
N PRO A 444 21.27 -24.98 0.20
CA PRO A 444 21.65 -25.76 1.37
C PRO A 444 21.29 -25.00 2.65
N ALA A 445 21.01 -25.72 3.74
CA ALA A 445 20.75 -25.10 5.05
C ALA A 445 22.04 -24.58 5.72
N LEU A 446 23.18 -25.13 5.30
CA LEU A 446 24.52 -24.72 5.68
C LEU A 446 25.44 -24.82 4.45
N VAL A 447 25.61 -23.70 3.74
CA VAL A 447 26.52 -23.52 2.59
C VAL A 447 27.84 -24.32 2.73
N PRO A 448 28.32 -25.02 1.69
CA PRO A 448 29.57 -25.76 1.72
C PRO A 448 30.79 -24.92 2.14
N GLU A 449 31.74 -25.53 2.86
CA GLU A 449 33.02 -24.88 3.21
C GLU A 449 33.85 -24.48 1.98
N THR A 450 33.72 -25.23 0.88
CA THR A 450 34.38 -24.92 -0.39
C THR A 450 33.94 -23.57 -0.95
N TRP A 451 32.65 -23.21 -0.85
CA TRP A 451 32.15 -21.90 -1.28
C TRP A 451 32.65 -20.78 -0.37
N ILE A 452 32.78 -21.04 0.94
CA ILE A 452 33.37 -20.06 1.87
C ILE A 452 34.84 -19.79 1.52
N GLY A 453 35.63 -20.85 1.32
CA GLY A 453 37.03 -20.71 0.94
C GLY A 453 37.24 -20.04 -0.42
N ALA A 454 36.33 -20.25 -1.38
CA ALA A 454 36.44 -19.67 -2.72
C ALA A 454 36.02 -18.19 -2.80
N HIS A 455 34.94 -17.77 -2.13
CA HIS A 455 34.35 -16.43 -2.35
C HIS A 455 34.37 -15.50 -1.15
N PHE A 456 34.67 -15.99 0.06
CA PHE A 456 34.62 -15.20 1.30
C PHE A 456 36.00 -14.99 1.94
N GLY A 457 37.07 -15.27 1.20
CA GLY A 457 38.47 -15.14 1.64
C GLY A 457 38.75 -13.79 2.31
N ASP A 458 38.41 -12.69 1.64
CA ASP A 458 38.56 -11.30 2.11
C ASP A 458 37.83 -10.98 3.42
N LEU A 459 36.79 -11.75 3.75
CA LEU A 459 35.99 -11.58 4.96
C LEU A 459 36.51 -12.50 6.08
N THR A 460 36.92 -13.72 5.73
CA THR A 460 37.50 -14.70 6.69
C THR A 460 38.92 -14.35 7.14
N SER A 461 39.71 -13.67 6.31
CA SER A 461 41.07 -13.21 6.64
C SER A 461 41.10 -12.13 7.73
N LEU A 462 39.95 -11.49 7.98
CA LEU A 462 39.75 -10.47 9.03
C LEU A 462 39.45 -11.10 10.40
N TRP A 463 39.37 -12.43 10.49
CA TRP A 463 39.13 -13.18 11.72
C TRP A 463 40.38 -13.94 12.14
N ASP A 464 40.48 -14.22 13.44
CA ASP A 464 41.52 -15.08 14.01
C ASP A 464 41.47 -16.46 13.34
N PRO A 465 42.59 -16.99 12.80
CA PRO A 465 42.66 -18.35 12.24
C PRO A 465 42.19 -19.46 13.19
N GLY A 466 42.17 -19.22 14.51
CA GLY A 466 41.63 -20.14 15.51
C GLY A 466 40.10 -20.12 15.66
N ASP A 467 39.37 -19.20 15.00
CA ASP A 467 37.92 -19.06 15.20
C ASP A 467 37.10 -20.07 14.37
N VAL A 468 36.80 -21.21 14.99
CA VAL A 468 35.99 -22.29 14.40
C VAL A 468 34.50 -21.90 14.25
N TRP A 469 34.01 -20.89 14.97
CA TRP A 469 32.58 -20.61 15.10
C TRP A 469 32.07 -19.52 14.14
N LYS A 470 32.84 -18.46 13.89
CA LYS A 470 32.44 -17.40 12.93
C LYS A 470 32.21 -17.94 11.50
N PRO A 471 33.04 -18.83 10.92
CA PRO A 471 32.77 -19.45 9.62
C PRO A 471 31.47 -20.26 9.60
N ARG A 472 31.11 -20.94 10.70
CA ARG A 472 29.82 -21.65 10.81
C ARG A 472 28.63 -20.69 10.83
N HIS A 473 28.76 -19.56 11.52
CA HIS A 473 27.73 -18.51 11.50
C HIS A 473 27.61 -17.84 10.11
N LEU A 474 28.73 -17.60 9.43
CA LEU A 474 28.80 -17.11 8.05
C LEU A 474 27.99 -18.00 7.11
N ARG A 475 28.28 -19.30 7.08
CA ARG A 475 27.58 -20.30 6.24
C ARG A 475 26.06 -20.26 6.41
N ARG A 476 25.57 -20.18 7.66
CA ARG A 476 24.12 -20.06 7.93
C ARG A 476 23.55 -18.75 7.39
N VAL A 477 24.23 -17.63 7.57
CA VAL A 477 23.73 -16.31 7.10
C VAL A 477 23.78 -16.19 5.58
N VAL A 478 24.80 -16.73 4.90
CA VAL A 478 24.85 -16.85 3.43
C VAL A 478 23.65 -17.69 2.94
N SER A 479 23.37 -18.83 3.59
CA SER A 479 22.21 -19.68 3.26
C SER A 479 20.89 -18.91 3.39
N LEU A 480 20.68 -18.20 4.51
CA LEU A 480 19.51 -17.34 4.72
C LEU A 480 19.41 -16.24 3.65
N LYS A 481 20.54 -15.65 3.25
CA LYS A 481 20.58 -14.56 2.28
C LYS A 481 20.27 -15.02 0.86
N LEU A 482 20.76 -16.20 0.45
CA LEU A 482 20.39 -16.83 -0.82
C LEU A 482 18.89 -17.13 -0.89
N VAL A 483 18.26 -17.61 0.20
CA VAL A 483 16.79 -17.81 0.25
C VAL A 483 16.04 -16.50 0.11
N GLU A 484 16.51 -15.43 0.76
CA GLU A 484 15.94 -14.09 0.59
C GLU A 484 16.12 -13.52 -0.83
N MET A 485 17.21 -13.90 -1.51
CA MET A 485 17.48 -13.52 -2.89
C MET A 485 16.58 -14.23 -3.89
N ALA A 486 16.31 -15.52 -3.72
CA ALA A 486 15.49 -16.31 -4.64
C ALA A 486 13.98 -16.32 -4.32
N GLY A 487 13.60 -16.34 -3.03
CA GLY A 487 12.20 -16.45 -2.57
C GLY A 487 11.69 -15.28 -1.74
N GLY A 488 12.54 -14.29 -1.43
CA GLY A 488 12.15 -13.09 -0.70
C GLY A 488 11.72 -13.33 0.76
N GLY A 489 11.11 -12.30 1.33
CA GLY A 489 10.61 -12.33 2.71
C GLY A 489 11.68 -11.97 3.76
N THR A 490 11.42 -12.37 5.01
CA THR A 490 12.26 -12.03 6.17
C THR A 490 13.22 -13.15 6.55
N TRP A 491 14.32 -12.83 7.23
CA TRP A 491 15.26 -13.86 7.72
C TRP A 491 14.62 -14.94 8.61
N PRO A 492 13.57 -14.70 9.45
CA PRO A 492 12.87 -15.77 10.15
C PRO A 492 12.11 -16.70 9.22
N GLN A 493 11.51 -16.18 8.13
CA GLN A 493 10.85 -17.01 7.11
C GLN A 493 11.88 -17.83 6.34
N CYS A 494 13.03 -17.24 6.00
CA CYS A 494 14.15 -17.95 5.37
C CYS A 494 14.68 -19.07 6.27
N ALA A 495 14.75 -18.84 7.59
CA ALA A 495 15.15 -19.85 8.56
C ALA A 495 14.17 -21.04 8.60
N VAL A 496 12.86 -20.77 8.56
CA VAL A 496 11.82 -21.82 8.46
C VAL A 496 11.97 -22.63 7.17
N VAL A 497 12.20 -22.00 6.01
CA VAL A 497 12.42 -22.68 4.71
C VAL A 497 13.65 -23.62 4.76
N LEU A 498 14.70 -23.24 5.47
CA LEU A 498 15.91 -24.05 5.62
C LEU A 498 15.84 -25.09 6.75
N GLY A 499 14.81 -25.06 7.60
CA GLY A 499 14.74 -25.88 8.80
C GLY A 499 15.73 -25.46 9.91
N ILE A 500 16.12 -24.18 9.94
CA ILE A 500 17.03 -23.63 10.96
C ILE A 500 16.19 -23.05 12.11
N PRO A 501 16.39 -23.48 13.37
CA PRO A 501 15.67 -22.90 14.50
C PRO A 501 15.91 -21.41 14.65
N TRP A 502 14.85 -20.68 14.99
CA TRP A 502 14.85 -19.21 15.06
C TRP A 502 15.97 -18.63 15.93
N VAL A 503 16.22 -19.25 17.10
CA VAL A 503 17.29 -18.85 18.03
C VAL A 503 18.67 -19.02 17.39
N THR A 504 18.92 -20.11 16.65
CA THR A 504 20.18 -20.37 15.95
C THR A 504 20.42 -19.35 14.83
N ALA A 505 19.38 -19.02 14.07
CA ALA A 505 19.44 -17.99 13.03
C ALA A 505 19.71 -16.61 13.65
N GLN A 506 19.02 -16.25 14.74
CA GLN A 506 19.23 -15.00 15.45
C GLN A 506 20.65 -14.88 16.05
N ARG A 507 21.17 -15.94 16.70
CA ARG A 507 22.55 -15.98 17.24
C ARG A 507 23.56 -15.77 16.11
N SER A 508 23.36 -16.41 14.96
CA SER A 508 24.27 -16.30 13.81
C SER A 508 24.29 -14.91 13.19
N LEU A 509 23.14 -14.27 13.02
CA LEU A 509 23.06 -12.86 12.60
C LEU A 509 23.71 -11.94 13.64
N THR A 510 23.47 -12.16 14.93
CA THR A 510 24.02 -11.33 16.02
C THR A 510 25.56 -11.39 16.07
N VAL A 511 26.16 -12.57 15.87
CA VAL A 511 27.62 -12.73 15.81
C VAL A 511 28.19 -11.98 14.61
N LEU A 512 27.68 -12.22 13.39
CA LEU A 512 28.22 -11.54 12.20
C LEU A 512 27.99 -10.03 12.24
N ASN A 513 26.85 -9.55 12.75
CA ASN A 513 26.62 -8.11 12.95
C ASN A 513 27.69 -7.49 13.84
N ARG A 514 28.02 -8.15 14.97
CA ARG A 514 29.04 -7.65 15.90
C ARG A 514 30.44 -7.63 15.29
N SER A 515 30.74 -8.56 14.38
CA SER A 515 32.02 -8.60 13.67
C SER A 515 32.11 -7.65 12.47
N LEU A 516 31.05 -7.52 11.67
CA LEU A 516 31.09 -6.83 10.37
C LEU A 516 30.63 -5.36 10.41
N LEU A 517 29.76 -4.98 11.35
CA LEU A 517 29.27 -3.59 11.45
C LEU A 517 30.36 -2.60 11.89
N PRO A 518 31.21 -2.87 12.89
CA PRO A 518 32.22 -1.89 13.33
C PRO A 518 33.25 -1.54 12.26
N GLY A 519 33.58 -2.49 11.38
CA GLY A 519 34.50 -2.28 10.26
C GLY A 519 33.84 -1.84 8.95
N GLY A 520 32.51 -1.67 8.91
CA GLY A 520 31.78 -1.36 7.68
C GLY A 520 31.84 -2.45 6.60
N GLN A 521 32.18 -3.69 6.97
CA GLN A 521 32.51 -4.80 6.05
C GLN A 521 31.30 -5.52 5.44
N TRP A 522 30.08 -5.11 5.80
CA TRP A 522 28.86 -5.73 5.28
C TRP A 522 28.76 -5.76 3.73
N PRO A 523 29.21 -4.73 2.97
CA PRO A 523 29.21 -4.79 1.51
C PRO A 523 30.06 -5.94 0.94
N LEU A 524 31.14 -6.36 1.62
CA LEU A 524 31.96 -7.51 1.19
C LEU A 524 31.14 -8.81 1.27
N LEU A 525 30.35 -8.97 2.34
CA LEU A 525 29.42 -10.09 2.47
C LEU A 525 28.38 -10.07 1.34
N ASP A 526 27.76 -8.91 1.09
CA ASP A 526 26.76 -8.78 0.02
C ASP A 526 27.35 -9.13 -1.36
N THR A 527 28.56 -8.66 -1.68
CA THR A 527 29.27 -8.97 -2.94
C THR A 527 29.61 -10.46 -3.07
N ALA A 528 30.14 -11.08 -2.01
CA ALA A 528 30.48 -12.50 -2.02
C ALA A 528 29.24 -13.41 -2.17
N VAL A 529 28.11 -13.04 -1.56
CA VAL A 529 26.84 -13.77 -1.76
C VAL A 529 26.28 -13.58 -3.18
N GLU A 530 26.45 -12.40 -3.77
CA GLU A 530 26.04 -12.15 -5.16
C GLU A 530 26.84 -13.00 -6.16
N ILE A 531 28.15 -13.19 -5.93
CA ILE A 531 28.99 -14.11 -6.74
C ILE A 531 28.45 -15.54 -6.64
N VAL A 532 28.18 -16.05 -5.43
CA VAL A 532 27.60 -17.40 -5.23
C VAL A 532 26.22 -17.53 -5.92
N ALA A 533 25.41 -16.47 -5.92
CA ALA A 533 24.12 -16.48 -6.63
C ALA A 533 24.29 -16.51 -8.16
N GLN A 534 25.31 -15.86 -8.71
CA GLN A 534 25.63 -15.91 -10.14
C GLN A 534 26.14 -17.29 -10.57
N GLU A 535 26.97 -17.94 -9.76
CA GLU A 535 27.39 -19.32 -10.01
C GLU A 535 26.22 -20.31 -9.94
N LEU A 536 25.30 -20.12 -9.00
CA LEU A 536 24.07 -20.92 -8.92
C LEU A 536 23.13 -20.70 -10.12
N ASP A 537 23.06 -19.49 -10.69
CA ASP A 537 22.30 -19.26 -11.94
C ASP A 537 22.96 -19.92 -13.16
N ALA A 538 24.29 -19.96 -13.19
CA ALA A 538 25.08 -20.52 -14.29
C ALA A 538 25.20 -22.06 -14.24
N ALA A 539 24.87 -22.68 -13.11
CA ALA A 539 24.93 -24.13 -12.93
C ALA A 539 23.92 -24.86 -13.84
N ALA A 540 24.42 -25.77 -14.68
CA ALA A 540 23.60 -26.56 -15.60
C ALA A 540 22.67 -27.59 -14.91
N LEU A 541 22.94 -27.93 -13.65
CA LEU A 541 22.13 -28.83 -12.82
C LEU A 541 22.07 -28.31 -11.39
N HIS A 542 20.86 -28.10 -10.88
CA HIS A 542 20.63 -27.69 -9.49
C HIS A 542 20.34 -28.90 -8.60
N VAL A 543 20.90 -28.90 -7.39
CA VAL A 543 20.68 -29.96 -6.39
C VAL A 543 19.51 -29.59 -5.50
N ASP A 544 18.39 -30.33 -5.53
CA ASP A 544 17.28 -30.13 -4.58
C ASP A 544 17.71 -30.60 -3.16
N PHE A 545 18.24 -29.68 -2.37
CA PHE A 545 18.59 -29.92 -0.97
C PHE A 545 17.34 -30.06 -0.09
N ALA A 546 16.20 -29.47 -0.46
CA ALA A 546 14.95 -29.65 0.27
C ALA A 546 14.42 -31.09 0.13
N ALA A 547 14.50 -31.71 -1.05
CA ALA A 547 14.21 -33.13 -1.25
C ALA A 547 15.14 -34.02 -0.44
N ARG A 548 16.46 -33.73 -0.41
CA ARG A 548 17.40 -34.46 0.44
C ARG A 548 17.02 -34.38 1.92
N ARG A 549 16.68 -33.18 2.44
CA ARG A 549 16.21 -32.99 3.82
C ARG A 549 14.92 -33.75 4.12
N ARG A 550 13.94 -33.72 3.19
CA ARG A 550 12.67 -34.47 3.31
C ARG A 550 12.90 -35.99 3.33
N THR A 551 13.68 -36.50 2.39
CA THR A 551 13.96 -37.95 2.23
C THR A 551 14.73 -38.52 3.43
N LEU A 552 15.69 -37.76 3.96
CA LEU A 552 16.50 -38.17 5.11
C LEU A 552 15.92 -37.70 6.46
N SER A 553 14.65 -37.32 6.52
CA SER A 553 14.01 -36.85 7.76
C SER A 553 13.84 -37.95 8.81
N THR A 554 13.64 -39.20 8.37
CA THR A 554 13.46 -40.40 9.22
C THR A 554 14.58 -41.42 9.03
N TRP A 555 15.54 -41.15 8.14
CA TRP A 555 16.63 -42.06 7.83
C TRP A 555 17.62 -42.18 9.00
N GLN A 556 18.07 -43.41 9.27
CA GLN A 556 19.17 -43.71 10.16
C GLN A 556 20.17 -44.61 9.45
N ILE A 557 21.46 -44.51 9.82
CA ILE A 557 22.45 -45.43 9.27
C ILE A 557 22.11 -46.88 9.67
N PRO A 558 22.13 -47.85 8.74
CA PRO A 558 22.03 -49.27 9.08
C PRO A 558 23.12 -49.71 10.07
N VAL A 559 22.88 -50.78 10.83
CA VAL A 559 23.82 -51.23 11.89
C VAL A 559 25.06 -51.85 11.25
N GLU A 560 24.83 -52.62 10.19
CA GLU A 560 25.81 -53.23 9.31
C GLU A 560 26.76 -52.20 8.68
N ASP A 561 26.22 -51.11 8.13
CA ASP A 561 27.01 -50.01 7.54
C ASP A 561 27.83 -49.27 8.61
N LEU A 562 27.26 -49.07 9.81
CA LEU A 562 27.98 -48.45 10.92
C LEU A 562 29.13 -49.32 11.42
N ALA A 563 28.91 -50.64 11.52
CA ALA A 563 29.94 -51.59 11.91
C ALA A 563 31.08 -51.61 10.87
N ALA A 564 30.75 -51.57 9.58
CA ALA A 564 31.74 -51.46 8.50
C ALA A 564 32.54 -50.14 8.57
N LEU A 565 31.88 -49.00 8.78
CA LEU A 565 32.54 -47.69 8.89
C LEU A 565 33.39 -47.52 10.16
N THR A 566 33.10 -48.27 11.22
CA THR A 566 33.83 -48.19 12.51
C THR A 566 34.88 -49.30 12.67
N ALA A 567 34.98 -50.23 11.73
CA ALA A 567 35.99 -51.28 11.72
C ALA A 567 37.42 -50.70 11.82
N GLY A 568 38.17 -51.13 12.85
CA GLY A 568 39.53 -50.65 13.14
C GLY A 568 39.61 -49.38 13.99
N LEU A 569 38.52 -48.65 14.24
CA LEU A 569 38.51 -47.48 15.12
C LEU A 569 38.38 -47.92 16.60
N VAL A 570 39.51 -48.33 17.20
CA VAL A 570 39.59 -48.88 18.58
C VAL A 570 38.84 -48.06 19.64
N ARG A 571 38.80 -46.73 19.51
CA ARG A 571 38.06 -45.83 20.44
C ARG A 571 36.53 -45.83 20.29
N LEU A 572 36.01 -46.38 19.19
CA LEU A 572 34.58 -46.51 18.88
C LEU A 572 34.08 -47.96 18.96
N ALA A 573 34.94 -48.91 19.36
CA ALA A 573 34.64 -50.34 19.40
C ALA A 573 33.41 -50.71 20.26
N ASN A 574 33.00 -49.86 21.20
CA ASN A 574 31.70 -49.92 21.88
C ASN A 574 30.58 -49.38 20.97
N ALA A 575 30.50 -49.88 19.73
CA ALA A 575 29.70 -49.34 18.64
C ALA A 575 28.18 -49.52 18.83
N GLU A 576 27.76 -50.38 19.77
CA GLU A 576 26.36 -50.64 20.10
C GLU A 576 25.67 -49.50 20.87
N SER A 577 26.42 -48.48 21.32
CA SER A 577 25.79 -47.33 22.00
C SER A 577 24.89 -46.55 21.03
N SER A 578 23.64 -46.31 21.46
CA SER A 578 22.65 -45.52 20.69
C SER A 578 23.15 -44.10 20.35
N LEU A 579 24.02 -43.55 21.19
CA LEU A 579 24.71 -42.29 20.98
C LEU A 579 25.68 -42.37 19.79
N THR A 580 26.47 -43.45 19.66
CA THR A 580 27.40 -43.66 18.54
C THR A 580 26.66 -43.69 17.20
N ARG A 581 25.58 -44.48 17.11
CA ARG A 581 24.75 -44.58 15.90
C ARG A 581 24.05 -43.27 15.55
N THR A 582 23.60 -42.53 16.57
CA THR A 582 22.99 -41.22 16.37
C THR A 582 24.00 -40.20 15.85
N THR A 583 25.22 -40.15 16.43
CA THR A 583 26.29 -39.26 15.96
C THR A 583 26.67 -39.56 14.52
N ALA A 584 26.86 -40.83 14.15
CA ALA A 584 27.17 -41.22 12.77
C ALA A 584 26.04 -40.83 11.80
N THR A 585 24.78 -41.09 12.17
CA THR A 585 23.59 -40.69 11.39
C THR A 585 23.56 -39.17 11.18
N ALA A 586 23.78 -38.38 12.24
CA ALA A 586 23.78 -36.92 12.19
C ALA A 586 24.88 -36.35 11.27
N LEU A 587 26.06 -36.96 11.26
CA LEU A 587 27.17 -36.57 10.40
C LEU A 587 26.92 -36.91 8.92
N VAL A 588 26.41 -38.12 8.62
CA VAL A 588 26.04 -38.50 7.24
C VAL A 588 24.90 -37.62 6.73
N TRP A 589 23.86 -37.41 7.54
CA TRP A 589 22.75 -36.51 7.23
C TRP A 589 23.25 -35.09 6.90
N ALA A 590 24.12 -34.53 7.74
CA ALA A 590 24.68 -33.19 7.52
C ALA A 590 25.50 -33.11 6.23
N ARG A 591 26.29 -34.14 5.91
CA ARG A 591 27.12 -34.20 4.70
C ARG A 591 26.29 -34.29 3.42
N VAL A 592 25.21 -35.08 3.43
CA VAL A 592 24.34 -35.29 2.24
C VAL A 592 23.39 -34.11 2.03
N THR A 593 22.78 -33.59 3.10
CA THR A 593 21.80 -32.49 3.04
C THR A 593 22.44 -31.10 3.00
N GLN A 594 23.75 -30.99 3.26
CA GLN A 594 24.43 -29.73 3.60
C GLN A 594 23.65 -28.99 4.70
N GLY A 595 23.34 -29.74 5.77
CA GLY A 595 22.59 -29.30 6.93
C GLY A 595 23.48 -29.17 8.16
N ASP A 596 22.95 -28.55 9.22
CA ASP A 596 23.66 -28.44 10.48
C ASP A 596 23.45 -29.70 11.34
N HIS A 597 24.50 -30.45 11.65
CA HIS A 597 24.41 -31.70 12.44
C HIS A 597 23.73 -31.51 13.81
N LEU A 598 23.83 -30.31 14.41
CA LEU A 598 23.16 -29.98 15.70
C LEU A 598 21.64 -29.85 15.55
N HIS A 599 21.14 -29.77 14.32
CA HIS A 599 19.73 -29.69 13.93
C HIS A 599 19.36 -30.84 12.99
N SER A 600 20.06 -31.97 13.10
CA SER A 600 19.67 -33.20 12.43
C SER A 600 18.50 -33.86 13.18
N PRO A 601 17.55 -34.52 12.50
CA PRO A 601 16.38 -35.12 13.13
C PRO A 601 16.73 -36.07 14.30
N SER A 602 17.80 -36.85 14.15
CA SER A 602 18.25 -37.80 15.17
C SER A 602 18.80 -37.11 16.42
N VAL A 603 19.46 -35.95 16.29
CA VAL A 603 19.95 -35.16 17.43
C VAL A 603 18.81 -34.40 18.10
N GLU A 604 17.82 -33.94 17.35
CA GLU A 604 16.64 -33.29 17.93
C GLU A 604 15.75 -34.30 18.67
N ALA A 605 15.53 -35.49 18.12
CA ALA A 605 14.87 -36.59 18.81
C ALA A 605 15.57 -36.99 20.14
N LEU A 606 16.91 -37.01 20.19
CA LEU A 606 17.65 -37.23 21.44
C LEU A 606 17.47 -36.11 22.48
N ARG A 607 17.15 -34.87 22.08
CA ARG A 607 16.88 -33.77 23.02
C ARG A 607 15.45 -33.82 23.56
N GLU A 608 14.50 -34.25 22.74
CA GLU A 608 13.09 -34.41 23.15
C GLU A 608 12.90 -35.68 23.99
N HIS A 609 13.68 -36.72 23.71
CA HIS A 609 13.67 -38.00 24.41
C HIS A 609 15.09 -38.40 24.84
N PRO A 610 15.66 -37.72 25.86
CA PRO A 610 16.96 -38.11 26.40
C PRO A 610 16.88 -39.55 26.93
N PRO A 611 17.90 -40.40 26.65
CA PRO A 611 17.90 -41.77 27.15
C PRO A 611 17.81 -41.77 28.68
N GLN A 612 16.83 -42.50 29.23
CA GLN A 612 16.69 -42.65 30.67
C GLN A 612 17.99 -43.25 31.22
N ALA A 613 18.70 -42.47 32.04
CA ALA A 613 19.95 -42.90 32.63
C ALA A 613 19.69 -44.11 33.54
N GLN A 614 20.15 -45.29 33.11
CA GLN A 614 20.24 -46.44 34.00
C GLN A 614 21.17 -46.06 35.16
N ALA A 615 20.67 -46.23 36.38
CA ALA A 615 21.41 -45.88 37.59
C ALA A 615 22.67 -46.75 37.71
N ALA A 616 23.82 -46.10 37.74
CA ALA A 616 25.08 -46.68 38.16
C ALA A 616 25.69 -45.74 39.20
N ASP A 617 25.66 -46.16 40.47
CA ASP A 617 26.23 -45.42 41.58
C ASP A 617 27.75 -45.24 41.41
N GLY A 618 28.22 -44.02 41.68
CA GLY A 618 29.63 -43.66 41.63
C GLY A 618 29.79 -42.14 41.69
N PRO A 619 30.59 -41.59 42.62
CA PRO A 619 30.63 -40.15 42.87
C PRO A 619 31.27 -39.42 41.68
N ARG A 620 30.47 -38.57 40.99
CA ARG A 620 30.99 -37.65 39.97
C ARG A 620 31.45 -36.35 40.63
N ASP A 621 32.71 -36.02 40.40
CA ASP A 621 33.31 -34.72 40.70
C ASP A 621 32.60 -33.61 39.90
N PRO A 622 31.99 -32.60 40.55
CA PRO A 622 31.14 -31.61 39.89
C PRO A 622 31.88 -30.50 39.15
N ASP A 623 33.21 -30.38 39.24
CA ASP A 623 33.93 -29.21 38.70
C ASP A 623 34.35 -29.30 37.22
N ARG A 624 34.23 -30.47 36.58
CA ARG A 624 34.67 -30.63 35.17
C ARG A 624 33.64 -30.20 34.13
N ASP A 625 32.35 -30.48 34.34
CA ASP A 625 31.26 -30.10 33.43
C ASP A 625 30.84 -28.62 33.57
N ARG A 626 31.40 -27.91 34.55
CA ARG A 626 31.10 -26.50 34.82
C ARG A 626 31.81 -25.53 33.87
N ALA A 627 32.86 -25.98 33.17
CA ALA A 627 33.67 -25.15 32.28
C ALA A 627 32.93 -24.73 30.99
N GLU A 628 32.17 -25.62 30.36
CA GLU A 628 31.42 -25.29 29.11
C GLU A 628 30.12 -24.52 29.38
N LEU A 629 29.49 -24.67 30.55
CA LEU A 629 28.25 -23.97 30.91
C LEU A 629 28.43 -22.58 31.54
N VAL A 630 29.59 -22.31 32.16
CA VAL A 630 29.85 -20.99 32.80
C VAL A 630 30.27 -19.92 31.79
N HIS A 631 30.89 -20.29 30.66
CA HIS A 631 31.28 -19.29 29.65
C HIS A 631 30.07 -18.71 28.89
N ASP A 632 29.03 -19.51 28.64
CA ASP A 632 27.78 -19.09 27.95
C ASP A 632 26.81 -18.32 28.88
N SER A 633 27.00 -18.36 30.21
CA SER A 633 26.08 -17.71 31.19
C SER A 633 26.50 -16.31 31.67
N ARG A 634 27.78 -15.93 31.60
CA ARG A 634 28.28 -14.66 32.20
C ARG A 634 28.31 -13.44 31.29
N LEU A 635 27.99 -13.58 30.00
CA LEU A 635 27.87 -12.45 29.05
C LEU A 635 26.42 -12.05 28.70
N ALA A 636 25.42 -12.76 29.24
CA ALA A 636 24.00 -12.42 29.07
C ALA A 636 23.48 -11.41 30.12
N ALA A 637 24.28 -11.10 31.15
CA ALA A 637 23.89 -10.28 32.29
C ALA A 637 24.50 -8.85 32.25
N ALA A 638 24.42 -8.18 31.10
CA ALA A 638 24.70 -6.74 31.00
C ALA A 638 23.89 -6.06 29.88
N LEU A 639 23.25 -4.94 30.24
CA LEU A 639 22.58 -3.94 29.38
C LEU A 639 21.12 -4.23 28.95
N PRO A 640 20.31 -3.17 28.69
CA PRO A 640 18.98 -3.08 29.29
C PRO A 640 17.83 -3.55 28.39
N SER A 641 16.73 -3.95 29.05
CA SER A 641 15.42 -4.13 28.43
C SER A 641 14.84 -2.78 27.99
N GLY A 642 14.83 -2.51 26.68
CA GLY A 642 14.20 -1.31 26.11
C GLY A 642 12.68 -1.29 26.33
N ASP A 643 12.17 -0.15 26.79
CA ASP A 643 10.87 -0.03 27.45
C ASP A 643 9.61 -0.42 26.67
N ARG A 644 8.66 -0.97 27.44
CA ARG A 644 7.23 -0.98 27.10
C ARG A 644 6.61 0.35 27.56
N CYS A 645 6.14 1.19 26.64
CA CYS A 645 5.31 2.34 27.04
C CYS A 645 3.95 1.89 27.59
N GLY A 646 3.62 2.24 28.84
CA GLY A 646 2.31 1.93 29.43
C GLY A 646 2.11 2.31 30.90
N GLY A 647 2.30 3.59 31.26
CA GLY A 647 2.23 4.06 32.66
C GLY A 647 1.22 5.19 32.95
N ARG A 648 0.13 4.85 33.64
CA ARG A 648 -0.73 5.67 34.53
C ARG A 648 -1.45 4.69 35.48
N PRO A 649 -1.91 5.07 36.70
CA PRO A 649 -2.06 6.42 37.27
C PRO A 649 -1.47 6.58 38.71
N GLY A 650 -1.59 7.77 39.31
CA GLY A 650 -1.34 7.97 40.75
C GLY A 650 -1.55 9.42 41.22
N ARG A 651 -2.20 9.63 42.37
CA ARG A 651 -2.46 10.97 42.96
C ARG A 651 -1.50 11.22 44.14
N GLY A 652 -1.02 12.46 44.31
CA GLY A 652 -0.35 12.93 45.53
C GLY A 652 -0.49 14.45 45.69
N ARG A 653 -0.90 14.92 46.87
CA ARG A 653 -0.94 16.34 47.27
C ARG A 653 0.24 16.63 48.20
N LEU A 654 0.84 17.83 48.11
CA LEU A 654 1.42 18.68 49.19
C LEU A 654 2.12 19.88 48.49
N ARG A 655 1.61 21.11 48.51
CA ARG A 655 1.64 22.19 49.53
C ARG A 655 3.03 22.79 49.87
N ARG A 656 3.25 24.02 49.36
CA ARG A 656 4.01 25.20 49.85
C ARG A 656 5.18 25.02 50.84
N GLY A 657 6.30 25.69 50.53
CA GLY A 657 7.32 26.14 51.49
C GLY A 657 8.32 27.10 50.83
N THR A 658 8.42 28.34 51.32
CA THR A 658 9.33 29.42 50.84
C THR A 658 10.62 29.46 51.67
N HIS A 659 11.79 29.78 51.07
CA HIS A 659 12.64 30.93 51.45
C HIS A 659 13.95 31.06 50.65
N LEU A 660 14.30 32.31 50.34
CA LEU A 660 15.64 32.88 50.05
C LEU A 660 16.12 33.62 51.34
N PRO A 661 17.43 33.91 51.59
CA PRO A 661 18.41 34.66 50.75
C PRO A 661 19.70 33.84 50.44
N GLY A 662 20.71 34.26 49.66
CA GLY A 662 21.32 35.60 49.44
C GLY A 662 22.52 35.79 50.41
N PRO A 663 23.65 36.42 50.04
CA PRO A 663 23.91 37.24 48.85
C PRO A 663 24.43 36.48 47.62
#